data_AF-A0AAD9LQQ1-F1
#
_entry.id   AF-A0AAD9LQQ1-F1
#
_cell.length_a   1.000
_cell.length_b   1.000
_cell.length_c   1.000
_cell.angle_alpha   90.00
_cell.angle_beta   90.00
_cell.angle_gamma   90.00
#
_symmetry.space_group_name_H-M   'P 1'
#
loop_
_entity.id
_entity.type
_entity.pdbx_description
1 polymer ?
#
loop_
_entity_poly.entity_id
_entity_poly.type
_entity_poly.pdbx_seq_one_letter_code
_entity_poly.pdbx_strand_id
1 'polypeptide(L)'
;MAVSRSSVRGFITLAMALPFAQGIDCNNWSMRYNKFLDGVCVCNSTVACDTFPNDYQKLSSGEAGIFRTTRDGERFRYATASFVDGSSSDADLIIDASTTYQTIIGFGGAFTDAAAINVYKMDDTIQKMILDAYYSKDGIQYTTGRIPISSTDFSTSVYSYDDTVDDFDMSDFSITVDKTSATHKLDLIHRVLDMTERDLSIFASSWAPPVWMTKENTTLNCHLKGSPGEQYWEALALYYSKFITAYKNEGINIWAMTTQNEPAEPLVKLNAWQSLRFTAATERDFIKKDLGPRMKADHPDLKLILMDDNKSNLLSWLAALEDSDAAQYVDGVGIHWYSNVDFPLGIGGSFSDLTTFHSKYPNVFMLGTEACEGYIPDWVVTSTGAGVKLDNFNIGWWRAHNYAKDIINDLTSFVSGWTDWNLVLDTTGGPNWAKNFVDAPIIVDETNGNEIYKQPMYYIMGHFSKFLTPGSVRLKFTAASGSKSRLSDVDWTAFLTPEGQYVAILFNKGNGEETVTILAPSAKLVEVVIRPTSIQTVVFNNVGKYHVTATMLAPYVLSTLAALLITTQRASATCSNWSTRYQTNLEGVCVCNATQCDTVSNNYTSLTTGQVGVYTTSKAGDRFTYKVVNVDSTAVSSPTYSIDVSTQYQTMIGFGGSFTDAATINVYKLSSTLQQMVLDQYFSETGLQYTLGRVPIGSTDFSTSIYSYNDVVDDFEMEHFSVAVDKSSHKIDLIQRVLKASSRDVKLFASSWAPPAWMTTKNTTINCALKGNPGEEYWEALALYYSKFFDAYSDEGIDFWAMTVQNEPSSSILQTSEWQSLRLTADQERDFVKLDLGPMMAKNHPDLKIIAGDDQKSGILDRLSPFEDTDALKYISGLGVHWYRDLDFFFFSLGGDFDKLLSFYEDYPDIFMLATEACEGYLPSWLGTGSGVSLTDADKSWSRAENYGHDIIEDINNYVAGWTDWNLALDTTGGPNWADNYVDAPILVDEANGAEFYKQPMFYIMGHFSKFIPAGSKRIEFPKTKTLSSFHRTAFVTPENRVVIQFMNRDSSAVTVSVKQTDSKTFTLSLPAHSMQTVILPPSTVTKIFSVLQLSASFKQYYNQLRDPNFPPATTPLHVAVLNNDFNRVCRLLSKGIVDIGATDQTGCSALNHAALLGHLKICELLIKSGANINLPAHDNSTSLHKAAQGGHAEVVQLLLREGVDPYALNKASRPHLIPFPSNCLEKGESAYTIASHRNHVQVAVLLHPYSVTQDKQHLE
;
A
#
# COMPACT_ATOMS: atom_id res chain seq x y z
N MET A 1 -40.05 52.54 29.05
CA MET A 1 -39.77 53.61 28.06
C MET A 1 -38.31 53.56 27.69
N ALA A 2 -37.96 53.93 26.44
CA ALA A 2 -36.61 54.17 25.90
C ALA A 2 -35.61 53.00 25.86
N VAL A 3 -35.23 52.62 24.63
CA VAL A 3 -33.96 51.96 24.24
C VAL A 3 -33.48 52.70 22.99
N SER A 4 -32.16 52.86 22.79
CA SER A 4 -31.60 53.70 21.72
C SER A 4 -30.62 53.00 20.76
N ARG A 5 -30.95 53.06 19.47
CA ARG A 5 -30.07 53.29 18.29
C ARG A 5 -28.71 52.60 18.16
N SER A 6 -28.55 51.90 17.03
CA SER A 6 -27.60 52.33 15.97
C SER A 6 -28.13 51.91 14.58
N SER A 7 -27.42 52.23 13.49
CA SER A 7 -28.01 52.51 12.17
C SER A 7 -27.67 51.53 11.04
N VAL A 8 -28.60 51.33 10.10
CA VAL A 8 -28.37 50.72 8.78
C VAL A 8 -28.83 51.68 7.68
N ARG A 9 -28.09 51.75 6.57
CA ARG A 9 -28.54 52.33 5.28
C ARG A 9 -28.45 51.25 4.21
N GLY A 10 -29.55 51.05 3.49
CA GLY A 10 -29.59 50.26 2.26
C GLY A 10 -30.52 50.94 1.27
N PHE A 11 -30.10 51.04 0.01
CA PHE A 11 -30.94 51.41 -1.13
C PHE A 11 -30.90 50.24 -2.10
N ILE A 12 -32.07 49.69 -2.43
CA ILE A 12 -32.24 48.72 -3.52
C ILE A 12 -33.01 49.45 -4.62
N THR A 13 -32.54 49.32 -5.87
CA THR A 13 -33.26 49.82 -7.05
C THR A 13 -33.86 48.61 -7.76
N LEU A 14 -35.16 48.66 -8.03
CA LEU A 14 -35.90 47.53 -8.60
C LEU A 14 -35.83 47.54 -10.13
N ALA A 15 -35.37 46.46 -10.74
CA ALA A 15 -35.50 46.20 -12.18
C ALA A 15 -36.33 44.92 -12.38
N MET A 16 -37.29 44.95 -13.29
CA MET A 16 -38.20 43.83 -13.55
C MET A 16 -37.48 42.75 -14.35
N ALA A 17 -37.26 41.57 -13.76
CA ALA A 17 -36.92 40.36 -14.51
C ALA A 17 -38.19 39.77 -15.16
N LEU A 18 -38.06 39.29 -16.41
CA LEU A 18 -39.06 38.41 -17.01
C LEU A 18 -39.09 37.08 -16.23
N PRO A 19 -40.25 36.40 -16.13
CA PRO A 19 -40.29 35.09 -15.49
C PRO A 19 -39.57 34.06 -16.37
N PHE A 20 -38.41 33.58 -15.90
CA PHE A 20 -37.79 32.36 -16.40
C PHE A 20 -38.77 31.19 -16.24
N ALA A 21 -38.74 30.23 -17.17
CA ALA A 21 -39.59 29.05 -17.08
C ALA A 21 -39.12 28.17 -15.93
N GLN A 22 -39.93 28.04 -14.87
CA GLN A 22 -39.66 27.09 -13.80
C GLN A 22 -40.09 25.70 -14.28
N GLY A 23 -39.16 24.75 -14.23
CA GLY A 23 -39.45 23.33 -14.43
C GLY A 23 -40.32 22.77 -13.29
N ILE A 24 -40.77 21.53 -13.44
CA ILE A 24 -41.56 20.86 -12.40
C ILE A 24 -40.61 20.41 -11.28
N ASP A 25 -40.80 20.93 -10.06
CA ASP A 25 -40.04 20.54 -8.88
C ASP A 25 -40.35 19.08 -8.47
N CYS A 26 -39.36 18.40 -7.89
CA CYS A 26 -39.43 17.00 -7.44
C CYS A 26 -40.55 16.72 -6.42
N ASN A 27 -41.40 15.72 -6.72
CA ASN A 27 -42.28 15.08 -5.73
C ASN A 27 -41.57 13.87 -5.10
N ASN A 28 -41.74 13.65 -3.79
CA ASN A 28 -41.17 12.51 -3.07
C ASN A 28 -42.23 11.59 -2.42
N TRP A 29 -43.53 11.81 -2.64
CA TRP A 29 -44.59 10.92 -2.14
C TRP A 29 -44.75 9.68 -3.03
N SER A 30 -44.67 8.48 -2.44
CA SER A 30 -44.98 7.21 -3.10
C SER A 30 -46.31 6.62 -2.62
N MET A 31 -47.16 6.26 -3.57
CA MET A 31 -48.40 5.51 -3.33
C MET A 31 -48.11 4.05 -2.99
N ARG A 32 -47.11 3.41 -3.63
CA ARG A 32 -46.72 2.01 -3.35
C ARG A 32 -46.35 1.81 -1.88
N TYR A 33 -45.52 2.71 -1.34
CA TYR A 33 -45.04 2.61 0.05
C TYR A 33 -45.89 3.41 1.05
N ASN A 34 -46.86 4.20 0.58
CA ASN A 34 -47.70 5.10 1.39
C ASN A 34 -46.90 5.97 2.37
N LYS A 35 -45.74 6.46 1.91
CA LYS A 35 -44.81 7.32 2.64
C LYS A 35 -44.08 8.26 1.68
N PHE A 36 -43.50 9.31 2.22
CA PHE A 36 -42.44 10.05 1.53
C PHE A 36 -41.17 9.20 1.49
N LEU A 37 -40.47 9.19 0.36
CA LEU A 37 -39.18 8.54 0.16
C LEU A 37 -38.10 9.63 0.08
N ASP A 38 -37.23 9.70 1.08
CA ASP A 38 -36.28 10.81 1.18
C ASP A 38 -35.24 10.77 0.05
N GLY A 39 -35.16 11.90 -0.67
CA GLY A 39 -34.13 12.16 -1.68
C GLY A 39 -34.26 11.43 -3.04
N VAL A 40 -35.28 10.59 -3.24
CA VAL A 40 -35.69 10.11 -4.56
C VAL A 40 -36.88 10.92 -5.07
N CYS A 41 -37.01 11.06 -6.40
CA CYS A 41 -38.17 11.71 -7.00
C CYS A 41 -39.12 10.68 -7.57
N VAL A 42 -40.37 10.71 -7.10
CA VAL A 42 -41.44 9.79 -7.45
C VAL A 42 -42.31 10.41 -8.54
N CYS A 43 -42.29 9.80 -9.72
CA CYS A 43 -43.16 10.17 -10.84
C CYS A 43 -44.23 9.10 -11.05
N ASN A 44 -45.47 9.50 -11.30
CA ASN A 44 -46.58 8.57 -11.57
C ASN A 44 -47.63 9.21 -12.50
N SER A 45 -48.65 8.45 -12.91
CA SER A 45 -49.67 8.92 -13.87
C SER A 45 -50.52 10.11 -13.38
N THR A 46 -50.47 10.45 -12.09
CA THR A 46 -51.19 11.59 -11.49
C THR A 46 -50.28 12.75 -11.08
N VAL A 47 -48.97 12.52 -10.95
CA VAL A 47 -47.95 13.51 -10.56
C VAL A 47 -46.92 13.59 -11.68
N ALA A 48 -46.97 14.70 -12.42
CA ALA A 48 -46.04 14.96 -13.51
C ALA A 48 -44.58 14.88 -13.03
N CYS A 49 -43.73 14.24 -13.83
CA CYS A 49 -42.33 14.03 -13.49
C CYS A 49 -41.55 15.34 -13.49
N ASP A 50 -40.50 15.42 -12.69
CA ASP A 50 -39.62 16.59 -12.62
C ASP A 50 -38.87 16.78 -13.95
N THR A 51 -38.82 18.04 -14.39
CA THR A 51 -38.33 18.48 -15.71
C THR A 51 -37.44 19.71 -15.56
N PHE A 52 -36.46 19.84 -16.46
CA PHE A 52 -35.38 20.83 -16.29
C PHE A 52 -35.46 21.96 -17.32
N PRO A 53 -35.29 23.23 -16.91
CA PRO A 53 -35.42 24.35 -17.83
C PRO A 53 -34.27 24.42 -18.84
N ASN A 54 -34.62 24.63 -20.11
CA ASN A 54 -33.65 24.82 -21.21
C ASN A 54 -33.27 26.30 -21.44
N ASP A 55 -33.65 27.20 -20.53
CA ASP A 55 -33.40 28.65 -20.64
C ASP A 55 -31.90 29.01 -20.66
N TYR A 56 -31.03 28.13 -20.17
CA TYR A 56 -29.55 28.30 -20.22
C TYR A 56 -29.00 28.44 -21.66
N GLN A 57 -29.74 27.95 -22.66
CA GLN A 57 -29.39 28.10 -24.08
C GLN A 57 -29.56 29.55 -24.60
N LYS A 58 -30.20 30.43 -23.81
CA LYS A 58 -30.55 31.81 -24.18
C LYS A 58 -29.90 32.88 -23.28
N LEU A 59 -28.90 32.51 -22.48
CA LEU A 59 -28.19 33.42 -21.57
C LEU A 59 -27.59 34.63 -22.31
N SER A 60 -27.73 35.83 -21.74
CA SER A 60 -27.04 37.00 -22.26
C SER A 60 -25.54 36.92 -21.98
N SER A 61 -24.72 37.69 -22.70
CA SER A 61 -23.27 37.75 -22.48
C SER A 61 -22.85 38.44 -21.17
N GLY A 62 -23.77 38.68 -20.24
CA GLY A 62 -23.49 39.18 -18.89
C GLY A 62 -23.91 38.21 -17.78
N GLU A 63 -24.45 37.05 -18.14
CA GLU A 63 -25.11 36.10 -17.23
C GLU A 63 -24.54 34.70 -17.36
N ALA A 64 -24.53 33.97 -16.25
CA ALA A 64 -24.31 32.53 -16.19
C ALA A 64 -25.56 31.85 -15.62
N GLY A 65 -25.93 30.70 -16.18
CA GLY A 65 -26.93 29.80 -15.63
C GLY A 65 -26.27 28.80 -14.70
N ILE A 66 -26.88 28.52 -13.56
CA ILE A 66 -26.37 27.60 -12.54
C ILE A 66 -27.45 26.56 -12.24
N PHE A 67 -27.12 25.28 -12.42
CA PHE A 67 -27.93 24.14 -12.02
C PHE A 67 -27.31 23.50 -10.78
N ARG A 68 -28.13 23.11 -9.80
CA ARG A 68 -27.65 22.56 -8.52
C ARG A 68 -28.40 21.30 -8.11
N THR A 69 -27.67 20.29 -7.68
CA THR A 69 -28.23 19.09 -7.03
C THR A 69 -27.53 18.87 -5.71
N THR A 70 -28.30 18.74 -4.63
CA THR A 70 -27.80 18.77 -3.26
C THR A 70 -28.35 17.63 -2.42
N ARG A 71 -27.61 17.24 -1.37
CA ARG A 71 -28.06 16.25 -0.39
C ARG A 71 -29.34 16.68 0.35
N ASP A 72 -29.52 17.97 0.64
CA ASP A 72 -30.71 18.50 1.33
C ASP A 72 -31.98 18.57 0.46
N GLY A 73 -31.89 18.18 -0.83
CA GLY A 73 -33.08 17.90 -1.66
C GLY A 73 -33.23 18.75 -2.92
N GLU A 74 -32.32 19.68 -3.22
CA GLU A 74 -32.36 20.36 -4.53
C GLU A 74 -32.04 19.35 -5.64
N ARG A 75 -32.81 19.39 -6.72
CA ARG A 75 -32.70 18.49 -7.88
C ARG A 75 -32.68 19.38 -9.12
N PHE A 76 -31.51 19.54 -9.74
CA PHE A 76 -31.33 20.42 -10.91
C PHE A 76 -31.84 21.86 -10.72
N ARG A 77 -31.79 22.39 -9.50
CA ARG A 77 -32.36 23.71 -9.18
C ARG A 77 -31.65 24.79 -9.98
N TYR A 78 -32.40 25.47 -10.85
CA TYR A 78 -31.87 26.51 -11.72
C TYR A 78 -31.84 27.88 -11.03
N ALA A 79 -30.75 28.60 -11.23
CA ALA A 79 -30.53 29.99 -10.84
C ALA A 79 -29.69 30.70 -11.91
N THR A 80 -29.61 32.03 -11.83
CA THR A 80 -28.69 32.84 -12.64
C THR A 80 -27.75 33.64 -11.76
N ALA A 81 -26.54 33.89 -12.26
CA ALA A 81 -25.54 34.78 -11.68
C ALA A 81 -25.08 35.80 -12.73
N SER A 82 -24.64 36.98 -12.30
CA SER A 82 -24.12 38.02 -13.18
C SER A 82 -22.60 38.07 -13.14
N PHE A 83 -21.97 38.30 -14.28
CA PHE A 83 -20.53 38.51 -14.36
C PHE A 83 -20.13 39.89 -13.81
N VAL A 84 -19.05 39.93 -13.04
CA VAL A 84 -18.42 41.17 -12.53
C VAL A 84 -17.03 41.36 -13.15
N ASP A 85 -16.57 42.60 -13.18
CA ASP A 85 -15.21 42.94 -13.61
C ASP A 85 -14.21 42.63 -12.49
N GLY A 86 -13.05 42.06 -12.83
CA GLY A 86 -12.00 41.70 -11.88
C GLY A 86 -10.77 41.13 -12.59
N SER A 87 -9.86 40.51 -11.84
CA SER A 87 -8.57 40.03 -12.36
C SER A 87 -8.23 38.62 -11.88
N SER A 88 -7.14 38.05 -12.38
CA SER A 88 -6.69 36.71 -12.01
C SER A 88 -6.20 36.57 -10.57
N SER A 89 -5.95 37.67 -9.84
CA SER A 89 -5.67 37.62 -8.39
C SER A 89 -6.94 37.49 -7.53
N ASP A 90 -8.10 37.73 -8.13
CA ASP A 90 -9.41 37.75 -7.47
C ASP A 90 -10.23 36.48 -7.78
N ALA A 91 -9.61 35.52 -8.49
CA ALA A 91 -10.22 34.28 -8.93
C ALA A 91 -9.70 33.10 -8.11
N ASP A 92 -10.57 32.14 -7.81
CA ASP A 92 -10.18 30.86 -7.22
C ASP A 92 -9.83 29.82 -8.28
N LEU A 93 -10.59 29.78 -9.38
CA LEU A 93 -10.43 28.86 -10.49
C LEU A 93 -10.38 29.64 -11.81
N ILE A 94 -9.49 29.26 -12.72
CA ILE A 94 -9.22 29.96 -13.97
C ILE A 94 -9.41 29.01 -15.15
N ILE A 95 -10.31 29.37 -16.07
CA ILE A 95 -10.54 28.65 -17.34
C ILE A 95 -9.60 29.22 -18.41
N ASP A 96 -8.68 28.39 -18.88
CA ASP A 96 -7.81 28.67 -20.02
C ASP A 96 -8.36 27.96 -21.27
N ALA A 97 -9.07 28.72 -22.10
CA ALA A 97 -9.63 28.24 -23.37
C ALA A 97 -8.60 28.10 -24.50
N SER A 98 -7.32 28.45 -24.28
CA SER A 98 -6.24 28.20 -25.26
C SER A 98 -5.63 26.80 -25.16
N THR A 99 -5.85 26.10 -24.03
CA THR A 99 -5.41 24.73 -23.82
C THR A 99 -6.61 23.79 -23.81
N THR A 100 -6.73 22.95 -24.85
CA THR A 100 -7.76 21.90 -24.99
C THR A 100 -7.19 20.50 -24.78
N TYR A 101 -8.01 19.57 -24.29
CA TYR A 101 -7.67 18.14 -24.17
C TYR A 101 -8.61 17.29 -25.04
N GLN A 102 -9.15 16.19 -24.52
CA GLN A 102 -9.98 15.26 -25.26
C GLN A 102 -11.35 15.83 -25.64
N THR A 103 -11.93 15.27 -26.70
CA THR A 103 -13.31 15.50 -27.14
C THR A 103 -14.25 14.50 -26.48
N ILE A 104 -15.45 14.96 -26.10
CA ILE A 104 -16.52 14.14 -25.55
C ILE A 104 -17.24 13.38 -26.67
N ILE A 105 -17.34 12.07 -26.51
CA ILE A 105 -18.15 11.13 -27.31
C ILE A 105 -19.60 11.19 -26.83
N GLY A 106 -19.84 11.09 -25.52
CA GLY A 106 -21.17 11.24 -24.92
C GLY A 106 -21.33 10.52 -23.59
N PHE A 107 -22.58 10.47 -23.12
CA PHE A 107 -22.98 9.86 -21.85
C PHE A 107 -24.27 9.06 -22.03
N GLY A 108 -24.42 7.93 -21.32
CA GLY A 108 -25.44 6.95 -21.67
C GLY A 108 -25.70 5.89 -20.62
N GLY A 109 -26.39 4.82 -21.05
CA GLY A 109 -26.59 3.58 -20.29
C GLY A 109 -26.82 2.37 -21.20
N ALA A 110 -26.94 1.18 -20.62
CA ALA A 110 -27.12 -0.07 -21.37
C ALA A 110 -28.59 -0.48 -21.59
N PHE A 111 -28.87 -0.94 -22.81
CA PHE A 111 -30.12 -1.57 -23.25
C PHE A 111 -30.10 -3.07 -22.95
N THR A 112 -29.98 -3.44 -21.68
CA THR A 112 -30.08 -4.84 -21.23
C THR A 112 -31.51 -5.38 -21.39
N ASP A 113 -31.66 -6.70 -21.44
CA ASP A 113 -32.99 -7.34 -21.40
C ASP A 113 -33.74 -6.90 -20.14
N ALA A 114 -33.07 -6.84 -18.98
CA ALA A 114 -33.65 -6.36 -17.73
C ALA A 114 -34.24 -4.95 -17.85
N ALA A 115 -33.48 -3.99 -18.42
CA ALA A 115 -33.95 -2.62 -18.59
C ALA A 115 -35.17 -2.54 -19.52
N ALA A 116 -35.14 -3.24 -20.65
CA ALA A 116 -36.24 -3.26 -21.60
C ALA A 116 -37.50 -3.95 -21.03
N ILE A 117 -37.36 -5.11 -20.40
CA ILE A 117 -38.44 -5.80 -19.69
C ILE A 117 -39.05 -4.89 -18.61
N ASN A 118 -38.23 -4.19 -17.83
CA ASN A 118 -38.73 -3.32 -16.77
C ASN A 118 -39.45 -2.08 -17.28
N VAL A 119 -39.04 -1.49 -18.42
CA VAL A 119 -39.83 -0.46 -19.08
C VAL A 119 -41.19 -1.04 -19.49
N TYR A 120 -41.22 -2.17 -20.20
CA TYR A 120 -42.46 -2.73 -20.76
C TYR A 120 -43.40 -3.39 -19.73
N LYS A 121 -42.97 -3.57 -18.47
CA LYS A 121 -43.86 -3.87 -17.33
C LYS A 121 -44.74 -2.68 -16.92
N MET A 122 -44.40 -1.45 -17.30
CA MET A 122 -45.07 -0.23 -16.84
C MET A 122 -46.20 0.19 -17.79
N ASP A 123 -47.17 0.96 -17.28
CA ASP A 123 -48.21 1.58 -18.12
C ASP A 123 -47.59 2.56 -19.15
N ASP A 124 -48.16 2.68 -20.35
CA ASP A 124 -47.63 3.49 -21.47
C ASP A 124 -47.21 4.92 -21.08
N THR A 125 -47.98 5.55 -20.19
CA THR A 125 -47.67 6.89 -19.64
C THR A 125 -46.36 6.89 -18.86
N ILE A 126 -46.13 5.87 -18.04
CA ILE A 126 -44.92 5.70 -17.23
C ILE A 126 -43.74 5.30 -18.10
N GLN A 127 -43.94 4.42 -19.08
CA GLN A 127 -42.92 4.13 -20.10
C GLN A 127 -42.45 5.42 -20.77
N LYS A 128 -43.38 6.29 -21.20
CA LYS A 128 -43.03 7.59 -21.79
C LYS A 128 -42.25 8.46 -20.79
N MET A 129 -42.64 8.52 -19.52
CA MET A 129 -41.90 9.28 -18.49
C MET A 129 -40.45 8.80 -18.32
N ILE A 130 -40.20 7.48 -18.38
CA ILE A 130 -38.83 6.93 -18.31
C ILE A 130 -38.00 7.40 -19.51
N LEU A 131 -38.53 7.24 -20.74
CA LEU A 131 -37.79 7.62 -21.94
C LEU A 131 -37.63 9.15 -22.05
N ASP A 132 -38.64 9.92 -21.65
CA ASP A 132 -38.56 11.38 -21.57
C ASP A 132 -37.46 11.80 -20.59
N ALA A 133 -37.35 11.14 -19.44
CA ALA A 133 -36.34 11.45 -18.43
C ALA A 133 -34.91 11.25 -18.95
N TYR A 134 -34.63 10.22 -19.74
CA TYR A 134 -33.29 9.98 -20.30
C TYR A 134 -33.00 10.73 -21.61
N TYR A 135 -33.94 10.76 -22.56
CA TYR A 135 -33.64 11.13 -23.95
C TYR A 135 -34.34 12.39 -24.46
N SER A 136 -35.43 12.86 -23.81
CA SER A 136 -36.07 14.11 -24.23
C SER A 136 -35.28 15.35 -23.78
N LYS A 137 -35.50 16.47 -24.47
CA LYS A 137 -34.96 17.79 -24.08
C LYS A 137 -35.33 18.26 -22.68
N ASP A 138 -36.42 17.76 -22.10
CA ASP A 138 -36.89 18.15 -20.76
C ASP A 138 -36.28 17.25 -19.66
N GLY A 139 -35.63 16.15 -20.06
CA GLY A 139 -34.80 15.26 -19.24
C GLY A 139 -33.30 15.53 -19.40
N ILE A 140 -32.47 14.49 -19.25
CA ILE A 140 -30.99 14.59 -19.20
C ILE A 140 -30.26 14.37 -20.54
N GLN A 141 -30.96 13.98 -21.60
CA GLN A 141 -30.45 13.92 -22.98
C GLN A 141 -29.19 13.05 -23.18
N TYR A 142 -29.29 11.77 -22.81
CA TYR A 142 -28.29 10.73 -23.12
C TYR A 142 -27.98 10.64 -24.62
N THR A 143 -26.73 10.32 -24.93
CA THR A 143 -26.11 10.37 -26.27
C THR A 143 -25.18 9.20 -26.58
N THR A 144 -24.90 8.31 -25.61
CA THR A 144 -24.36 6.96 -25.88
C THR A 144 -25.35 5.88 -25.44
N GLY A 145 -25.20 4.66 -25.95
CA GLY A 145 -25.97 3.51 -25.49
C GLY A 145 -25.24 2.20 -25.74
N ARG A 146 -25.16 1.34 -24.72
CA ARG A 146 -24.53 0.01 -24.82
C ARG A 146 -25.59 -1.05 -25.15
N ILE A 147 -25.32 -1.92 -26.12
CA ILE A 147 -26.18 -3.07 -26.46
C ILE A 147 -25.42 -4.37 -26.19
N PRO A 148 -25.95 -5.25 -25.31
CA PRO A 148 -25.44 -6.60 -25.18
C PRO A 148 -25.67 -7.42 -26.45
N ILE A 149 -24.60 -8.02 -26.96
CA ILE A 149 -24.65 -9.07 -27.97
C ILE A 149 -25.10 -10.35 -27.26
N SER A 150 -26.39 -10.66 -27.41
CA SER A 150 -27.10 -11.77 -26.78
C SER A 150 -27.34 -11.60 -25.28
N SER A 151 -27.45 -12.71 -24.55
CA SER A 151 -27.79 -12.75 -23.12
C SER A 151 -26.65 -12.37 -22.18
N THR A 152 -27.02 -11.81 -21.03
CA THR A 152 -26.12 -11.38 -19.95
C THR A 152 -26.59 -11.96 -18.62
N ASP A 153 -25.97 -11.57 -17.49
CA ASP A 153 -26.55 -11.82 -16.16
C ASP A 153 -27.88 -11.06 -15.98
N PHE A 154 -27.96 -9.82 -16.48
CA PHE A 154 -29.18 -9.01 -16.65
C PHE A 154 -30.10 -9.44 -17.80
N SER A 155 -30.17 -10.76 -18.03
CA SER A 155 -31.19 -11.45 -18.83
C SER A 155 -32.05 -12.33 -17.93
N THR A 156 -33.23 -12.74 -18.41
CA THR A 156 -34.12 -13.70 -17.72
C THR A 156 -33.72 -15.16 -17.94
N SER A 157 -32.89 -15.42 -18.96
CA SER A 157 -32.34 -16.73 -19.31
C SER A 157 -31.08 -16.58 -20.16
N VAL A 158 -30.28 -17.65 -20.25
CA VAL A 158 -29.10 -17.71 -21.13
C VAL A 158 -29.54 -18.14 -22.54
N TYR A 159 -29.17 -17.36 -23.55
CA TYR A 159 -29.35 -17.65 -24.98
C TYR A 159 -28.16 -17.10 -25.80
N SER A 160 -27.90 -17.68 -26.98
CA SER A 160 -27.05 -17.08 -28.01
C SER A 160 -27.90 -16.61 -29.21
N TYR A 161 -27.27 -16.16 -30.30
CA TYR A 161 -27.97 -15.95 -31.58
C TYR A 161 -27.78 -17.10 -32.57
N ASP A 162 -26.95 -18.09 -32.23
CA ASP A 162 -26.69 -19.25 -33.09
C ASP A 162 -26.35 -20.48 -32.23
N ASP A 163 -27.38 -21.11 -31.67
CA ASP A 163 -27.25 -22.31 -30.83
C ASP A 163 -27.13 -23.61 -31.66
N THR A 164 -27.04 -23.54 -33.00
CA THR A 164 -26.83 -24.72 -33.85
C THR A 164 -25.38 -25.18 -33.75
N VAL A 165 -25.18 -26.41 -33.24
CA VAL A 165 -23.85 -26.97 -32.98
C VAL A 165 -23.02 -27.07 -34.26
N ASP A 166 -21.82 -26.50 -34.20
CA ASP A 166 -20.82 -26.48 -35.28
C ASP A 166 -21.27 -25.75 -36.57
N ASP A 167 -22.19 -24.76 -36.47
CA ASP A 167 -22.52 -23.84 -37.58
C ASP A 167 -21.43 -22.76 -37.75
N PHE A 168 -20.30 -23.16 -38.35
CA PHE A 168 -19.19 -22.24 -38.64
C PHE A 168 -19.52 -21.16 -39.69
N ASP A 169 -20.56 -21.35 -40.51
CA ASP A 169 -20.99 -20.40 -41.56
C ASP A 169 -22.02 -19.36 -41.04
N MET A 170 -22.45 -19.49 -39.78
CA MET A 170 -23.53 -18.72 -39.15
C MET A 170 -24.82 -18.78 -39.99
N SER A 171 -25.19 -19.96 -40.49
CA SER A 171 -26.33 -20.18 -41.38
C SER A 171 -27.68 -20.07 -40.67
N ASP A 172 -27.76 -20.51 -39.41
CA ASP A 172 -28.94 -20.43 -38.54
C ASP A 172 -28.97 -19.16 -37.66
N PHE A 173 -27.91 -18.35 -37.67
CA PHE A 173 -27.82 -17.09 -36.91
C PHE A 173 -29.07 -16.21 -37.00
N SER A 174 -29.64 -15.85 -35.84
CA SER A 174 -30.86 -15.05 -35.77
C SER A 174 -30.99 -14.20 -34.50
N ILE A 175 -31.15 -12.90 -34.67
CA ILE A 175 -31.55 -11.96 -33.60
C ILE A 175 -33.06 -11.98 -33.29
N THR A 176 -33.80 -13.02 -33.70
CA THR A 176 -35.27 -13.05 -33.54
C THR A 176 -35.70 -12.91 -32.09
N VAL A 177 -34.92 -13.41 -31.11
CA VAL A 177 -35.18 -13.23 -29.68
C VAL A 177 -35.35 -11.76 -29.28
N ASP A 178 -34.54 -10.85 -29.84
CA ASP A 178 -34.57 -9.41 -29.53
C ASP A 178 -35.79 -8.68 -30.12
N LYS A 179 -36.47 -9.32 -31.09
CA LYS A 179 -37.72 -8.85 -31.70
C LYS A 179 -38.96 -9.31 -30.94
N THR A 180 -38.80 -10.08 -29.87
CA THR A 180 -39.92 -10.62 -29.09
C THR A 180 -40.13 -9.86 -27.79
N SER A 181 -41.35 -10.00 -27.26
CA SER A 181 -41.69 -9.58 -25.90
C SER A 181 -40.97 -10.37 -24.79
N ALA A 182 -40.06 -11.30 -25.13
CA ALA A 182 -39.20 -11.93 -24.12
C ALA A 182 -38.09 -10.99 -23.65
N THR A 183 -37.67 -10.03 -24.49
CA THR A 183 -36.64 -9.02 -24.14
C THR A 183 -37.12 -7.58 -24.35
N HIS A 184 -37.99 -7.30 -25.33
CA HIS A 184 -38.35 -5.94 -25.77
C HIS A 184 -37.18 -5.03 -26.19
N LYS A 185 -35.98 -5.61 -26.41
CA LYS A 185 -34.73 -4.86 -26.63
C LYS A 185 -34.82 -3.94 -27.86
N LEU A 186 -35.22 -4.47 -29.00
CA LEU A 186 -35.37 -3.69 -30.23
C LEU A 186 -36.51 -2.67 -30.14
N ASP A 187 -37.66 -3.04 -29.57
CA ASP A 187 -38.79 -2.12 -29.40
C ASP A 187 -38.39 -0.88 -28.58
N LEU A 188 -37.61 -1.07 -27.51
CA LEU A 188 -37.08 0.01 -26.68
C LEU A 188 -36.10 0.91 -27.47
N ILE A 189 -35.12 0.31 -28.15
CA ILE A 189 -34.10 1.07 -28.90
C ILE A 189 -34.75 1.89 -30.00
N HIS A 190 -35.71 1.33 -30.74
CA HIS A 190 -36.46 2.06 -31.77
C HIS A 190 -37.17 3.30 -31.21
N ARG A 191 -37.89 3.16 -30.09
CA ARG A 191 -38.59 4.29 -29.46
C ARG A 191 -37.63 5.38 -29.01
N VAL A 192 -36.43 5.02 -28.54
CA VAL A 192 -35.40 5.98 -28.17
C VAL A 192 -34.85 6.71 -29.40
N LEU A 193 -34.52 5.98 -30.48
CA LEU A 193 -34.05 6.55 -31.74
C LEU A 193 -35.10 7.48 -32.39
N ASP A 194 -36.39 7.13 -32.31
CA ASP A 194 -37.49 7.94 -32.83
C ASP A 194 -37.74 9.25 -32.04
N MET A 195 -37.29 9.34 -30.78
CA MET A 195 -37.57 10.48 -29.90
C MET A 195 -36.38 11.34 -29.51
N THR A 196 -35.15 10.86 -29.66
CA THR A 196 -33.95 11.63 -29.32
C THR A 196 -33.75 12.80 -30.29
N GLU A 197 -33.55 14.01 -29.75
CA GLU A 197 -33.20 15.20 -30.54
C GLU A 197 -31.67 15.29 -30.81
N ARG A 198 -30.87 14.35 -30.28
CA ARG A 198 -29.41 14.26 -30.44
C ARG A 198 -29.01 12.91 -31.04
N ASP A 199 -27.96 12.88 -31.85
CA ASP A 199 -27.40 11.64 -32.38
C ASP A 199 -26.96 10.70 -31.25
N LEU A 200 -27.45 9.46 -31.28
CA LEU A 200 -27.16 8.43 -30.29
C LEU A 200 -26.03 7.51 -30.78
N SER A 201 -24.85 7.61 -30.16
CA SER A 201 -23.71 6.75 -30.44
C SER A 201 -23.86 5.39 -29.76
N ILE A 202 -24.41 4.43 -30.48
CA ILE A 202 -24.65 3.07 -30.00
C ILE A 202 -23.38 2.23 -30.13
N PHE A 203 -22.98 1.53 -29.07
CA PHE A 203 -21.92 0.53 -29.13
C PHE A 203 -22.36 -0.84 -28.60
N ALA A 204 -21.72 -1.90 -29.07
CA ALA A 204 -22.10 -3.28 -28.73
C ALA A 204 -20.98 -4.05 -28.04
N SER A 205 -21.34 -4.96 -27.12
CA SER A 205 -20.39 -5.74 -26.31
C SER A 205 -20.90 -7.16 -26.11
N SER A 206 -20.03 -8.17 -26.20
CA SER A 206 -20.42 -9.58 -26.03
C SER A 206 -19.95 -10.15 -24.70
N TRP A 207 -20.78 -10.95 -24.04
CA TRP A 207 -20.43 -11.62 -22.78
C TRP A 207 -19.86 -13.01 -23.04
N ALA A 208 -20.51 -13.79 -23.89
CA ALA A 208 -20.10 -15.15 -24.22
C ALA A 208 -20.56 -15.53 -25.65
N PRO A 209 -19.84 -16.43 -26.32
CA PRO A 209 -20.23 -16.98 -27.60
C PRO A 209 -21.29 -18.09 -27.41
N PRO A 210 -21.88 -18.61 -28.51
CA PRO A 210 -22.60 -19.87 -28.48
C PRO A 210 -21.84 -21.00 -27.79
N VAL A 211 -22.54 -21.80 -26.97
CA VAL A 211 -21.95 -22.87 -26.12
C VAL A 211 -21.10 -23.86 -26.93
N TRP A 212 -21.48 -24.16 -28.17
CA TRP A 212 -20.76 -25.11 -29.01
C TRP A 212 -19.37 -24.62 -29.42
N MET A 213 -19.07 -23.32 -29.31
CA MET A 213 -17.73 -22.77 -29.56
C MET A 213 -16.77 -22.93 -28.35
N THR A 214 -17.27 -23.23 -27.15
CA THR A 214 -16.48 -23.16 -25.91
C THR A 214 -15.86 -24.49 -25.50
N LYS A 215 -14.67 -24.45 -24.88
CA LYS A 215 -13.93 -25.64 -24.42
C LYS A 215 -14.67 -26.37 -23.30
N GLU A 216 -15.29 -25.61 -22.40
CA GLU A 216 -15.96 -26.09 -21.20
C GLU A 216 -17.43 -26.49 -21.44
N ASN A 217 -17.95 -26.32 -22.67
CA ASN A 217 -19.35 -26.57 -23.04
C ASN A 217 -20.33 -25.83 -22.09
N THR A 218 -19.99 -24.57 -21.81
CA THR A 218 -20.78 -23.61 -21.02
C THR A 218 -20.45 -22.19 -21.49
N THR A 219 -21.29 -21.21 -21.17
CA THR A 219 -20.99 -19.78 -21.33
C THR A 219 -20.29 -19.18 -20.10
N LEU A 220 -20.19 -19.92 -19.00
CA LEU A 220 -19.74 -19.37 -17.71
C LEU A 220 -18.23 -19.51 -17.54
N ASN A 221 -17.50 -18.39 -17.38
CA ASN A 221 -16.04 -18.37 -17.24
C ASN A 221 -15.33 -19.27 -18.29
N CYS A 222 -15.77 -19.17 -19.54
CA CYS A 222 -15.43 -20.10 -20.61
C CYS A 222 -14.31 -19.59 -21.51
N HIS A 223 -13.74 -20.50 -22.29
CA HIS A 223 -12.72 -20.23 -23.29
C HIS A 223 -13.14 -20.74 -24.66
N LEU A 224 -12.77 -20.03 -25.73
CA LEU A 224 -13.01 -20.52 -27.10
C LEU A 224 -12.15 -21.74 -27.41
N LYS A 225 -12.68 -22.68 -28.20
CA LYS A 225 -11.92 -23.80 -28.78
C LYS A 225 -10.86 -23.28 -29.76
N GLY A 226 -9.76 -24.02 -29.93
CA GLY A 226 -8.67 -23.65 -30.82
C GLY A 226 -7.91 -22.38 -30.40
N SER A 227 -7.22 -21.77 -31.37
CA SER A 227 -6.39 -20.56 -31.24
C SER A 227 -6.78 -19.49 -32.29
N PRO A 228 -6.54 -18.19 -32.05
CA PRO A 228 -6.81 -17.16 -33.05
C PRO A 228 -6.12 -17.42 -34.41
N GLY A 229 -6.86 -17.25 -35.51
CA GLY A 229 -6.53 -17.74 -36.84
C GLY A 229 -6.99 -19.18 -37.15
N GLU A 230 -7.88 -19.75 -36.33
CA GLU A 230 -8.51 -21.07 -36.55
C GLU A 230 -10.04 -20.96 -36.57
N GLN A 231 -10.71 -21.97 -37.14
CA GLN A 231 -12.15 -22.00 -37.45
C GLN A 231 -13.11 -21.47 -36.37
N TYR A 232 -12.83 -21.69 -35.08
CA TYR A 232 -13.70 -21.24 -33.99
C TYR A 232 -13.57 -19.72 -33.74
N TRP A 233 -12.37 -19.16 -33.90
CA TRP A 233 -12.10 -17.73 -33.76
C TRP A 233 -12.55 -16.95 -35.01
N GLU A 234 -12.37 -17.52 -36.20
CA GLU A 234 -12.97 -17.02 -37.44
C GLU A 234 -14.51 -16.99 -37.34
N ALA A 235 -15.13 -18.04 -36.79
CA ALA A 235 -16.57 -18.11 -36.54
C ALA A 235 -17.05 -17.08 -35.50
N LEU A 236 -16.28 -16.80 -34.45
CA LEU A 236 -16.60 -15.74 -33.48
C LEU A 236 -16.58 -14.35 -34.13
N ALA A 237 -15.58 -14.05 -34.96
CA ALA A 237 -15.53 -12.80 -35.72
C ALA A 237 -16.70 -12.68 -36.72
N LEU A 238 -17.10 -13.78 -37.35
CA LEU A 238 -18.29 -13.86 -38.20
C LEU A 238 -19.59 -13.64 -37.41
N TYR A 239 -19.73 -14.24 -36.22
CA TYR A 239 -20.87 -14.09 -35.32
C TYR A 239 -21.08 -12.61 -34.93
N TYR A 240 -20.01 -11.90 -34.55
CA TYR A 240 -20.07 -10.47 -34.31
C TYR A 240 -20.44 -9.68 -35.57
N SER A 241 -19.89 -10.02 -36.75
CA SER A 241 -20.22 -9.30 -38.00
C SER A 241 -21.69 -9.51 -38.40
N LYS A 242 -22.23 -10.70 -38.19
CA LYS A 242 -23.65 -11.03 -38.40
C LYS A 242 -24.55 -10.22 -37.47
N PHE A 243 -24.17 -10.03 -36.20
CA PHE A 243 -24.89 -9.15 -35.27
C PHE A 243 -24.94 -7.69 -35.77
N ILE A 244 -23.79 -7.10 -36.11
CA ILE A 244 -23.72 -5.71 -36.63
C ILE A 244 -24.58 -5.58 -37.90
N THR A 245 -24.50 -6.55 -38.80
CA THR A 245 -25.34 -6.60 -40.02
C THR A 245 -26.83 -6.69 -39.70
N ALA A 246 -27.21 -7.54 -38.75
CA ALA A 246 -28.60 -7.77 -38.39
C ALA A 246 -29.24 -6.54 -37.73
N TYR A 247 -28.56 -5.88 -36.79
CA TYR A 247 -29.04 -4.64 -36.18
C TYR A 247 -29.13 -3.50 -37.20
N LYS A 248 -28.16 -3.40 -38.13
CA LYS A 248 -28.21 -2.45 -39.25
C LYS A 248 -29.40 -2.71 -40.19
N ASN A 249 -29.80 -3.95 -40.39
CA ASN A 249 -30.99 -4.30 -41.18
C ASN A 249 -32.31 -3.93 -40.47
N GLU A 250 -32.33 -3.87 -39.14
CA GLU A 250 -33.44 -3.26 -38.39
C GLU A 250 -33.38 -1.72 -38.42
N GLY A 251 -32.30 -1.11 -38.94
CA GLY A 251 -32.11 0.34 -38.99
C GLY A 251 -31.33 0.93 -37.80
N ILE A 252 -30.75 0.07 -36.96
CA ILE A 252 -29.94 0.47 -35.81
C ILE A 252 -28.46 0.46 -36.23
N ASN A 253 -27.88 1.65 -36.39
CA ASN A 253 -26.46 1.78 -36.73
C ASN A 253 -25.60 1.63 -35.47
N ILE A 254 -24.80 0.57 -35.41
CA ILE A 254 -23.78 0.39 -34.38
C ILE A 254 -22.55 1.23 -34.79
N TRP A 255 -22.16 2.18 -33.94
CA TRP A 255 -21.02 3.08 -34.13
C TRP A 255 -19.69 2.41 -33.74
N ALA A 256 -19.70 1.65 -32.64
CA ALA A 256 -18.52 0.94 -32.14
C ALA A 256 -18.88 -0.46 -31.60
N MET A 257 -17.89 -1.32 -31.47
CA MET A 257 -18.01 -2.54 -30.68
C MET A 257 -16.80 -2.73 -29.78
N THR A 258 -17.01 -3.36 -28.63
CA THR A 258 -15.92 -3.84 -27.79
C THR A 258 -15.51 -5.24 -28.23
N THR A 259 -14.25 -5.59 -27.99
CA THR A 259 -13.65 -6.89 -28.31
C THR A 259 -14.31 -8.04 -27.56
N GLN A 260 -14.59 -7.84 -26.26
CA GLN A 260 -15.23 -8.76 -25.33
C GLN A 260 -15.57 -8.00 -24.03
N ASN A 261 -16.68 -8.30 -23.35
CA ASN A 261 -16.97 -7.77 -22.01
C ASN A 261 -16.16 -8.54 -20.94
N GLU A 262 -15.45 -7.82 -20.07
CA GLU A 262 -14.66 -8.38 -18.96
C GLU A 262 -13.79 -9.58 -19.40
N PRO A 263 -12.88 -9.45 -20.38
CA PRO A 263 -12.06 -10.57 -20.83
C PRO A 263 -11.13 -11.14 -19.74
N ALA A 264 -10.79 -10.40 -18.68
CA ALA A 264 -9.83 -10.87 -17.69
C ALA A 264 -10.33 -12.07 -16.86
N GLU A 265 -9.44 -13.03 -16.58
CA GLU A 265 -9.73 -14.12 -15.64
C GLU A 265 -9.86 -13.56 -14.20
N PRO A 266 -11.00 -13.78 -13.50
CA PRO A 266 -11.19 -13.25 -12.16
C PRO A 266 -10.29 -13.94 -11.14
N LEU A 267 -9.66 -13.15 -10.27
CA LEU A 267 -8.78 -13.61 -9.19
C LEU A 267 -9.43 -14.63 -8.24
N VAL A 268 -10.77 -14.61 -8.13
CA VAL A 268 -11.53 -15.63 -7.38
C VAL A 268 -12.78 -16.02 -8.15
N LYS A 269 -12.96 -17.31 -8.42
CA LYS A 269 -14.10 -17.86 -9.20
C LYS A 269 -15.40 -17.98 -8.36
N LEU A 270 -15.79 -16.89 -7.68
CA LEU A 270 -16.91 -16.89 -6.71
C LEU A 270 -18.29 -16.75 -7.35
N ASN A 271 -18.40 -16.03 -8.46
CA ASN A 271 -19.65 -15.88 -9.21
C ASN A 271 -19.44 -16.33 -10.67
N ALA A 272 -20.51 -16.83 -11.30
CA ALA A 272 -20.45 -17.42 -12.63
C ALA A 272 -21.70 -17.07 -13.45
N TRP A 273 -21.61 -15.98 -14.21
CA TRP A 273 -22.51 -15.62 -15.32
C TRP A 273 -21.78 -15.78 -16.66
N GLN A 274 -22.42 -15.40 -17.77
CA GLN A 274 -21.83 -15.46 -19.10
C GLN A 274 -20.51 -14.67 -19.15
N SER A 275 -19.39 -15.31 -19.49
CA SER A 275 -18.08 -14.66 -19.63
C SER A 275 -17.18 -15.49 -20.53
N LEU A 276 -16.61 -14.89 -21.57
CA LEU A 276 -15.53 -15.45 -22.39
C LEU A 276 -14.21 -14.80 -21.98
N ARG A 277 -13.24 -15.62 -21.57
CA ARG A 277 -11.98 -15.13 -21.00
C ARG A 277 -10.85 -15.10 -22.03
N PHE A 278 -10.12 -13.99 -22.07
CA PHE A 278 -8.92 -13.78 -22.88
C PHE A 278 -7.72 -13.39 -22.01
N THR A 279 -6.52 -13.64 -22.52
CA THR A 279 -5.33 -12.88 -22.11
C THR A 279 -5.14 -11.71 -23.08
N ALA A 280 -4.43 -10.65 -22.68
CA ALA A 280 -4.09 -9.54 -23.59
C ALA A 280 -3.39 -10.01 -24.88
N ALA A 281 -2.59 -11.09 -24.82
CA ALA A 281 -1.96 -11.71 -25.98
C ALA A 281 -2.96 -12.47 -26.88
N THR A 282 -3.94 -13.16 -26.28
CA THR A 282 -5.03 -13.81 -27.01
C THR A 282 -5.91 -12.79 -27.72
N GLU A 283 -6.24 -11.68 -27.06
CA GLU A 283 -7.07 -10.61 -27.62
C GLU A 283 -6.33 -9.86 -28.74
N ARG A 284 -5.05 -9.51 -28.57
CA ARG A 284 -4.18 -9.02 -29.65
C ARG A 284 -4.25 -9.94 -30.87
N ASP A 285 -4.04 -11.24 -30.67
CA ASP A 285 -4.01 -12.20 -31.76
C ASP A 285 -5.38 -12.35 -32.45
N PHE A 286 -6.48 -12.31 -31.69
CA PHE A 286 -7.84 -12.29 -32.22
C PHE A 286 -8.13 -11.04 -33.04
N ILE A 287 -7.75 -9.85 -32.56
CA ILE A 287 -7.84 -8.58 -33.31
C ILE A 287 -7.01 -8.68 -34.61
N LYS A 288 -5.78 -9.17 -34.52
CA LYS A 288 -4.81 -9.25 -35.62
C LYS A 288 -5.25 -10.21 -36.74
N LYS A 289 -5.75 -11.39 -36.37
CA LYS A 289 -5.95 -12.50 -37.32
C LYS A 289 -7.39 -12.63 -37.79
N ASP A 290 -8.35 -12.42 -36.89
CA ASP A 290 -9.76 -12.74 -37.14
C ASP A 290 -10.63 -11.47 -37.12
N LEU A 291 -10.75 -10.81 -35.97
CA LEU A 291 -11.74 -9.76 -35.72
C LEU A 291 -11.46 -8.48 -36.52
N GLY A 292 -10.24 -7.94 -36.46
CA GLY A 292 -9.85 -6.70 -37.14
C GLY A 292 -9.99 -6.79 -38.65
N PRO A 293 -9.37 -7.80 -39.32
CA PRO A 293 -9.55 -8.04 -40.75
C PRO A 293 -11.02 -8.21 -41.13
N ARG A 294 -11.80 -8.93 -40.32
CA ARG A 294 -13.23 -9.18 -40.58
C ARG A 294 -14.08 -7.92 -40.50
N MET A 295 -13.97 -7.17 -39.41
CA MET A 295 -14.71 -5.92 -39.24
C MET A 295 -14.30 -4.90 -40.29
N LYS A 296 -13.02 -4.83 -40.66
CA LYS A 296 -12.57 -3.90 -41.70
C LYS A 296 -13.11 -4.22 -43.09
N ALA A 297 -13.35 -5.51 -43.39
CA ALA A 297 -13.94 -5.95 -44.65
C ALA A 297 -15.46 -5.73 -44.70
N ASP A 298 -16.18 -6.13 -43.66
CA ASP A 298 -17.66 -6.11 -43.66
C ASP A 298 -18.25 -4.75 -43.24
N HIS A 299 -17.60 -4.07 -42.27
CA HIS A 299 -18.10 -2.85 -41.60
C HIS A 299 -16.99 -1.78 -41.49
N PRO A 300 -16.48 -1.24 -42.60
CA PRO A 300 -15.22 -0.46 -42.64
C PRO A 300 -15.20 0.83 -41.81
N ASP A 301 -16.37 1.33 -41.40
CA ASP A 301 -16.59 2.54 -40.59
C ASP A 301 -16.80 2.24 -39.08
N LEU A 302 -16.99 0.96 -38.71
CA LEU A 302 -17.20 0.53 -37.33
C LEU A 302 -15.92 0.75 -36.51
N LYS A 303 -16.08 1.30 -35.30
CA LYS A 303 -14.98 1.50 -34.35
C LYS A 303 -14.74 0.28 -33.48
N LEU A 304 -13.48 -0.11 -33.29
CA LEU A 304 -13.13 -1.21 -32.39
C LEU A 304 -12.54 -0.67 -31.09
N ILE A 305 -13.12 -1.12 -29.98
CA ILE A 305 -12.78 -0.74 -28.61
C ILE A 305 -12.14 -1.95 -27.92
N LEU A 306 -10.89 -1.79 -27.48
CA LEU A 306 -10.10 -2.81 -26.78
C LEU A 306 -10.54 -2.99 -25.32
N MET A 307 -10.23 -4.15 -24.74
CA MET A 307 -10.36 -4.48 -23.31
C MET A 307 -11.80 -4.54 -22.78
N ASP A 308 -12.44 -3.40 -22.51
CA ASP A 308 -13.80 -3.35 -21.93
C ASP A 308 -13.91 -4.14 -20.60
N ASP A 309 -13.04 -3.76 -19.66
CA ASP A 309 -12.86 -4.30 -18.31
C ASP A 309 -12.47 -3.17 -17.33
N ASN A 310 -12.27 -3.47 -16.06
CA ASN A 310 -11.90 -2.55 -14.98
C ASN A 310 -10.67 -1.69 -15.31
N LYS A 311 -10.74 -0.38 -14.96
CA LYS A 311 -9.67 0.62 -15.18
C LYS A 311 -8.27 0.15 -14.75
N SER A 312 -8.17 -0.64 -13.68
CA SER A 312 -6.91 -1.19 -13.15
C SER A 312 -6.17 -2.13 -14.12
N ASN A 313 -6.88 -2.71 -15.09
CA ASN A 313 -6.30 -3.63 -16.07
C ASN A 313 -5.72 -2.90 -17.30
N LEU A 314 -5.93 -1.58 -17.42
CA LEU A 314 -5.63 -0.81 -18.63
C LEU A 314 -4.15 -0.92 -19.05
N LEU A 315 -3.21 -0.83 -18.11
CA LEU A 315 -1.77 -0.88 -18.41
C LEU A 315 -1.22 -2.30 -18.59
N SER A 316 -1.95 -3.36 -18.21
CA SER A 316 -1.59 -4.74 -18.54
C SER A 316 -2.16 -5.21 -19.88
N TRP A 317 -3.15 -4.49 -20.44
CA TRP A 317 -3.83 -4.85 -21.69
C TRP A 317 -3.23 -4.23 -22.98
N LEU A 318 -2.00 -3.70 -22.92
CA LEU A 318 -1.41 -2.93 -24.02
C LEU A 318 -0.94 -3.76 -25.22
N ALA A 319 -0.91 -5.09 -25.13
CA ALA A 319 -0.34 -5.98 -26.15
C ALA A 319 -0.93 -5.80 -27.55
N ALA A 320 -2.22 -5.41 -27.65
CA ALA A 320 -2.88 -5.12 -28.92
C ALA A 320 -2.45 -3.79 -29.57
N LEU A 321 -1.97 -2.83 -28.77
CA LEU A 321 -1.48 -1.54 -29.24
C LEU A 321 0.02 -1.55 -29.55
N GLU A 322 0.76 -2.53 -29.01
CA GLU A 322 2.20 -2.70 -29.21
C GLU A 322 2.53 -3.52 -30.48
N ASP A 323 1.61 -4.37 -30.94
CA ASP A 323 1.70 -5.06 -32.23
C ASP A 323 1.02 -4.23 -33.33
N SER A 324 1.80 -3.70 -34.27
CA SER A 324 1.29 -2.85 -35.35
C SER A 324 0.21 -3.48 -36.21
N ASP A 325 0.22 -4.81 -36.36
CA ASP A 325 -0.76 -5.51 -37.18
C ASP A 325 -2.11 -5.65 -36.46
N ALA A 326 -2.14 -5.58 -35.13
CA ALA A 326 -3.35 -5.48 -34.32
C ALA A 326 -3.78 -4.00 -34.15
N ALA A 327 -2.84 -3.13 -33.79
CA ALA A 327 -3.07 -1.73 -33.44
C ALA A 327 -3.74 -0.93 -34.57
N GLN A 328 -3.49 -1.26 -35.84
CA GLN A 328 -4.14 -0.64 -37.00
C GLN A 328 -5.68 -0.79 -37.03
N TYR A 329 -6.23 -1.73 -36.25
CA TYR A 329 -7.67 -1.96 -36.13
C TYR A 329 -8.30 -1.35 -34.88
N VAL A 330 -7.50 -0.89 -33.90
CA VAL A 330 -8.00 -0.39 -32.61
C VAL A 330 -8.16 1.13 -32.65
N ASP A 331 -9.38 1.61 -32.39
CA ASP A 331 -9.68 3.05 -32.32
C ASP A 331 -9.72 3.59 -30.88
N GLY A 332 -10.11 2.74 -29.93
CA GLY A 332 -10.31 3.12 -28.53
C GLY A 332 -10.10 1.97 -27.55
N VAL A 333 -10.26 2.27 -26.27
CA VAL A 333 -10.24 1.30 -25.16
C VAL A 333 -11.41 1.55 -24.20
N GLY A 334 -12.08 0.48 -23.79
CA GLY A 334 -13.23 0.49 -22.90
C GLY A 334 -12.78 0.25 -21.47
N ILE A 335 -13.30 1.03 -20.53
CA ILE A 335 -12.96 0.93 -19.11
C ILE A 335 -14.23 0.84 -18.24
N HIS A 336 -14.19 -0.01 -17.22
CA HIS A 336 -15.28 -0.24 -16.27
C HIS A 336 -14.97 0.32 -14.87
N TRP A 337 -16.01 0.60 -14.09
CA TRP A 337 -15.90 0.92 -12.67
C TRP A 337 -16.96 0.22 -11.81
N TYR A 338 -16.50 -0.60 -10.85
CA TYR A 338 -17.32 -1.25 -9.83
C TYR A 338 -16.62 -1.19 -8.46
N SER A 339 -16.37 -0.01 -7.88
CA SER A 339 -15.73 0.04 -6.56
C SER A 339 -16.38 0.97 -5.55
N ASN A 340 -17.18 0.33 -4.71
CA ASN A 340 -17.84 0.90 -3.56
C ASN A 340 -16.86 1.20 -2.39
N VAL A 341 -15.60 0.75 -2.48
CA VAL A 341 -14.59 0.89 -1.42
C VAL A 341 -13.46 1.87 -1.76
N ASP A 342 -13.30 2.17 -3.05
CA ASP A 342 -12.27 3.04 -3.63
C ASP A 342 -12.20 4.42 -2.97
N PHE A 343 -13.35 5.05 -2.78
CA PHE A 343 -13.42 6.44 -2.34
C PHE A 343 -13.42 6.66 -0.82
N PRO A 344 -14.04 5.78 0.01
CA PRO A 344 -13.86 5.80 1.46
C PRO A 344 -12.44 5.44 1.93
N LEU A 345 -11.71 4.60 1.18
CA LEU A 345 -10.35 4.18 1.54
C LEU A 345 -9.24 5.05 0.92
N GLY A 346 -9.58 5.99 0.04
CA GLY A 346 -8.60 6.90 -0.59
C GLY A 346 -7.74 6.28 -1.71
N ILE A 347 -8.01 5.03 -2.08
CA ILE A 347 -7.29 4.22 -3.08
C ILE A 347 -7.83 4.39 -4.52
N GLY A 348 -8.88 5.19 -4.69
CA GLY A 348 -9.82 4.98 -5.78
C GLY A 348 -9.51 5.52 -7.18
N GLY A 349 -9.89 4.71 -8.19
CA GLY A 349 -10.21 5.16 -9.55
C GLY A 349 -9.16 4.94 -10.65
N SER A 350 -7.93 4.53 -10.33
CA SER A 350 -6.85 4.27 -11.30
C SER A 350 -6.56 5.43 -12.29
N PHE A 351 -6.84 6.68 -11.90
CA PHE A 351 -6.77 7.85 -12.78
C PHE A 351 -5.36 8.17 -13.32
N SER A 352 -4.32 7.75 -12.59
CA SER A 352 -2.91 7.77 -13.03
C SER A 352 -2.68 6.93 -14.28
N ASP A 353 -3.38 5.81 -14.40
CA ASP A 353 -3.18 4.81 -15.43
C ASP A 353 -3.85 5.26 -16.72
N LEU A 354 -5.01 5.92 -16.60
CA LEU A 354 -5.68 6.64 -17.70
C LEU A 354 -4.76 7.75 -18.27
N THR A 355 -4.13 8.53 -17.38
CA THR A 355 -3.17 9.59 -17.78
C THR A 355 -1.92 9.00 -18.43
N THR A 356 -1.41 7.88 -17.92
CA THR A 356 -0.25 7.17 -18.46
C THR A 356 -0.56 6.56 -19.83
N PHE A 357 -1.73 5.94 -19.97
CA PHE A 357 -2.24 5.39 -21.23
C PHE A 357 -2.36 6.48 -22.30
N HIS A 358 -3.04 7.59 -21.99
CA HIS A 358 -3.17 8.70 -22.93
C HIS A 358 -1.82 9.30 -23.33
N SER A 359 -0.86 9.36 -22.40
CA SER A 359 0.51 9.83 -22.71
C SER A 359 1.27 8.91 -23.67
N LYS A 360 1.01 7.59 -23.63
CA LYS A 360 1.61 6.59 -24.52
C LYS A 360 0.86 6.46 -25.86
N TYR A 361 -0.47 6.59 -25.84
CA TYR A 361 -1.37 6.39 -26.98
C TYR A 361 -2.37 7.54 -27.16
N PRO A 362 -1.91 8.79 -27.41
CA PRO A 362 -2.77 9.98 -27.40
C PRO A 362 -3.84 10.01 -28.51
N ASN A 363 -3.72 9.13 -29.51
CA ASN A 363 -4.68 9.00 -30.62
C ASN A 363 -5.75 7.91 -30.37
N VAL A 364 -5.61 7.11 -29.31
CA VAL A 364 -6.58 6.07 -28.93
C VAL A 364 -7.50 6.64 -27.87
N PHE A 365 -8.81 6.69 -28.12
CA PHE A 365 -9.75 7.27 -27.15
C PHE A 365 -10.03 6.31 -25.98
N MET A 366 -10.29 6.86 -24.80
CA MET A 366 -10.78 6.08 -23.65
C MET A 366 -12.27 6.35 -23.45
N LEU A 367 -13.07 5.31 -23.25
CA LEU A 367 -14.51 5.43 -23.00
C LEU A 367 -14.88 4.63 -21.75
N GLY A 368 -15.53 5.26 -20.77
CA GLY A 368 -16.22 4.55 -19.70
C GLY A 368 -17.39 3.77 -20.31
N THR A 369 -17.20 2.47 -20.50
CA THR A 369 -18.15 1.60 -21.21
C THR A 369 -19.18 0.98 -20.27
N GLU A 370 -18.87 0.87 -18.98
CA GLU A 370 -19.81 0.39 -17.96
C GLU A 370 -19.44 0.87 -16.56
N ALA A 371 -20.45 1.13 -15.73
CA ALA A 371 -20.27 1.40 -14.32
C ALA A 371 -21.57 1.15 -13.54
N CYS A 372 -21.48 0.56 -12.35
CA CYS A 372 -22.63 0.40 -11.47
C CYS A 372 -22.29 0.46 -9.98
N GLU A 373 -23.33 0.64 -9.17
CA GLU A 373 -23.26 0.67 -7.72
C GLU A 373 -24.13 -0.42 -7.09
N GLY A 374 -23.84 -0.76 -5.84
CA GLY A 374 -24.61 -1.75 -5.08
C GLY A 374 -24.40 -3.21 -5.45
N TYR A 375 -23.23 -3.61 -5.98
CA TYR A 375 -22.90 -5.02 -6.23
C TYR A 375 -22.35 -5.76 -4.98
N ILE A 376 -21.81 -5.05 -3.98
CA ILE A 376 -21.17 -5.67 -2.81
C ILE A 376 -22.21 -6.24 -1.83
N PRO A 377 -22.13 -7.54 -1.45
CA PRO A 377 -22.99 -8.14 -0.43
C PRO A 377 -22.85 -7.49 0.97
N ASP A 378 -23.97 -7.36 1.68
CA ASP A 378 -24.09 -6.74 3.02
C ASP A 378 -23.16 -7.34 4.09
N TRP A 379 -22.60 -8.55 3.88
CA TRP A 379 -21.67 -9.23 4.78
C TRP A 379 -20.18 -8.87 4.54
N VAL A 380 -19.85 -8.27 3.39
CA VAL A 380 -18.49 -7.82 3.06
C VAL A 380 -18.27 -6.38 3.55
N VAL A 381 -19.26 -5.51 3.36
CA VAL A 381 -19.26 -4.12 3.85
C VAL A 381 -20.63 -3.80 4.45
N THR A 382 -20.68 -3.55 5.76
CA THR A 382 -21.92 -3.49 6.55
C THR A 382 -22.76 -2.21 6.37
N SER A 383 -22.38 -1.31 5.47
CA SER A 383 -22.94 0.06 5.37
C SER A 383 -23.58 0.43 4.04
N THR A 384 -23.36 -0.31 2.95
CA THR A 384 -23.84 0.05 1.59
C THR A 384 -24.75 -1.03 0.99
N GLY A 385 -24.36 -2.30 1.11
CA GLY A 385 -25.15 -3.47 0.74
C GLY A 385 -25.49 -3.64 -0.74
N ALA A 386 -25.97 -4.84 -1.07
CA ALA A 386 -26.28 -5.27 -2.43
C ALA A 386 -27.69 -4.81 -2.88
N GLY A 387 -27.85 -4.60 -4.18
CA GLY A 387 -29.11 -4.20 -4.83
C GLY A 387 -29.61 -2.81 -4.44
N VAL A 388 -30.88 -2.58 -4.77
CA VAL A 388 -31.60 -1.30 -4.63
C VAL A 388 -31.84 -0.92 -3.16
N LYS A 389 -31.68 0.37 -2.81
CA LYS A 389 -31.85 0.89 -1.43
C LYS A 389 -32.73 2.17 -1.36
N LEU A 390 -33.91 2.14 -2.02
CA LEU A 390 -34.83 3.30 -2.17
C LEU A 390 -35.26 3.98 -0.86
N ASP A 391 -35.30 3.28 0.27
CA ASP A 391 -35.70 3.86 1.55
C ASP A 391 -34.53 4.19 2.50
N ASN A 392 -33.29 4.06 2.03
CA ASN A 392 -32.10 4.53 2.74
C ASN A 392 -31.41 5.66 1.95
N PHE A 393 -31.90 6.88 2.18
CA PHE A 393 -31.39 8.09 1.54
C PHE A 393 -29.86 8.26 1.65
N ASN A 394 -29.27 7.87 2.78
CA ASN A 394 -27.83 8.00 2.97
C ASN A 394 -27.02 7.13 2.00
N ILE A 395 -27.50 5.91 1.71
CA ILE A 395 -26.87 5.03 0.71
C ILE A 395 -27.13 5.57 -0.69
N GLY A 396 -28.37 5.94 -1.02
CA GLY A 396 -28.71 6.49 -2.34
C GLY A 396 -27.92 7.76 -2.70
N TRP A 397 -27.71 8.67 -1.73
CA TRP A 397 -26.86 9.84 -1.92
C TRP A 397 -25.37 9.48 -2.00
N TRP A 398 -24.92 8.49 -1.24
CA TRP A 398 -23.52 8.05 -1.27
C TRP A 398 -23.14 7.38 -2.60
N ARG A 399 -24.04 6.57 -3.21
CA ARG A 399 -23.85 6.04 -4.58
C ARG A 399 -23.71 7.17 -5.60
N ALA A 400 -24.55 8.20 -5.50
CA ALA A 400 -24.45 9.42 -6.31
C ALA A 400 -23.15 10.22 -6.07
N HIS A 401 -22.68 10.31 -4.83
CA HIS A 401 -21.39 10.92 -4.50
C HIS A 401 -20.24 10.22 -5.24
N ASN A 402 -20.27 8.89 -5.32
CA ASN A 402 -19.25 8.12 -6.03
C ASN A 402 -19.32 8.34 -7.55
N TYR A 403 -20.52 8.31 -8.16
CA TYR A 403 -20.69 8.67 -9.58
C TYR A 403 -20.12 10.06 -9.90
N ALA A 404 -20.40 11.06 -9.05
CA ALA A 404 -19.93 12.43 -9.29
C ALA A 404 -18.41 12.54 -9.24
N LYS A 405 -17.79 11.82 -8.29
CA LYS A 405 -16.35 11.76 -8.11
C LYS A 405 -15.66 11.00 -9.25
N ASP A 406 -16.17 9.83 -9.63
CA ASP A 406 -15.59 9.01 -10.69
C ASP A 406 -15.62 9.75 -12.04
N ILE A 407 -16.79 10.25 -12.44
CA ILE A 407 -16.96 10.94 -13.73
C ILE A 407 -16.06 12.19 -13.83
N ILE A 408 -15.94 13.02 -12.80
CA ILE A 408 -15.05 14.20 -12.86
C ILE A 408 -13.58 13.79 -12.98
N ASN A 409 -13.15 12.74 -12.27
CA ASN A 409 -11.75 12.31 -12.29
C ASN A 409 -11.38 11.56 -13.57
N ASP A 410 -12.28 10.76 -14.15
CA ASP A 410 -12.17 10.19 -15.50
C ASP A 410 -12.03 11.29 -16.56
N LEU A 411 -12.93 12.27 -16.54
CA LEU A 411 -12.90 13.38 -17.50
C LEU A 411 -11.65 14.25 -17.33
N THR A 412 -11.15 14.44 -16.10
CA THR A 412 -9.86 15.12 -15.88
C THR A 412 -8.63 14.27 -16.23
N SER A 413 -8.83 12.96 -16.47
CA SER A 413 -7.82 11.96 -16.85
C SER A 413 -8.03 11.41 -18.26
N PHE A 414 -8.49 12.27 -19.18
CA PHE A 414 -8.57 12.04 -20.63
C PHE A 414 -9.64 11.06 -21.13
N VAL A 415 -10.56 10.61 -20.28
CA VAL A 415 -11.72 9.81 -20.72
C VAL A 415 -12.70 10.67 -21.50
N SER A 416 -13.23 10.14 -22.62
CA SER A 416 -14.08 10.85 -23.57
C SER A 416 -15.58 10.66 -23.34
N GLY A 417 -16.01 9.85 -22.39
CA GLY A 417 -17.44 9.61 -22.12
C GLY A 417 -17.63 8.57 -21.04
N TRP A 418 -18.87 8.43 -20.54
CA TRP A 418 -19.16 7.54 -19.41
C TRP A 418 -20.57 6.96 -19.55
N THR A 419 -20.67 5.64 -19.40
CA THR A 419 -21.90 4.86 -19.65
C THR A 419 -22.29 4.14 -18.37
N ASP A 420 -23.45 4.50 -17.83
CA ASP A 420 -24.09 3.82 -16.71
C ASP A 420 -24.48 2.39 -17.08
N TRP A 421 -24.74 1.54 -16.08
CA TRP A 421 -25.10 0.16 -16.35
C TRP A 421 -26.54 -0.03 -16.84
N ASN A 422 -27.43 -0.58 -16.01
CA ASN A 422 -28.82 -0.80 -16.40
C ASN A 422 -29.59 0.52 -16.36
N LEU A 423 -30.12 0.97 -17.51
CA LEU A 423 -30.97 2.18 -17.58
C LEU A 423 -32.13 2.15 -16.56
N VAL A 424 -32.70 0.96 -16.31
CA VAL A 424 -33.85 0.75 -15.43
C VAL A 424 -33.77 -0.61 -14.74
N LEU A 425 -33.99 -0.66 -13.43
CA LEU A 425 -34.18 -1.92 -12.68
C LEU A 425 -35.49 -1.91 -11.87
N ASP A 426 -35.96 -3.08 -11.47
CA ASP A 426 -37.07 -3.19 -10.51
C ASP A 426 -36.63 -2.95 -9.07
N THR A 427 -37.57 -2.92 -8.11
CA THR A 427 -37.23 -2.67 -6.69
C THR A 427 -36.35 -3.73 -6.03
N THR A 428 -36.00 -4.81 -6.72
CA THR A 428 -35.02 -5.81 -6.26
C THR A 428 -33.62 -5.64 -6.87
N GLY A 429 -33.48 -4.81 -7.90
CA GLY A 429 -32.25 -4.71 -8.70
C GLY A 429 -32.19 -5.74 -9.82
N GLY A 430 -33.33 -6.24 -10.30
CA GLY A 430 -33.46 -7.25 -11.34
C GLY A 430 -34.35 -6.82 -12.52
N PRO A 431 -34.75 -7.76 -13.40
CA PRO A 431 -34.46 -9.19 -13.33
C PRO A 431 -33.00 -9.51 -13.69
N ASN A 432 -32.41 -10.49 -13.00
CA ASN A 432 -31.07 -10.99 -13.27
C ASN A 432 -31.07 -12.51 -12.97
N TRP A 433 -30.78 -13.36 -13.96
CA TRP A 433 -30.91 -14.82 -13.81
C TRP A 433 -29.89 -15.40 -12.83
N ALA A 434 -28.70 -14.78 -12.76
CA ALA A 434 -27.62 -15.15 -11.84
C ALA A 434 -27.82 -14.59 -10.42
N LYS A 435 -28.83 -13.73 -10.21
CA LYS A 435 -29.12 -13.00 -8.95
C LYS A 435 -28.01 -12.02 -8.54
N ASN A 436 -27.25 -11.53 -9.50
CA ASN A 436 -26.23 -10.49 -9.34
C ASN A 436 -26.92 -9.10 -9.28
N PHE A 437 -27.69 -8.84 -8.23
CA PHE A 437 -28.52 -7.63 -8.15
C PHE A 437 -27.68 -6.38 -7.81
N VAL A 438 -27.89 -5.32 -8.59
CA VAL A 438 -27.22 -4.01 -8.46
C VAL A 438 -28.26 -2.89 -8.36
N ASP A 439 -27.81 -1.63 -8.29
CA ASP A 439 -28.67 -0.46 -8.32
C ASP A 439 -28.73 0.18 -9.72
N ALA A 440 -29.73 1.04 -9.96
CA ALA A 440 -29.86 1.80 -11.22
C ALA A 440 -30.36 3.24 -10.99
N PRO A 441 -30.06 4.21 -11.87
CA PRO A 441 -30.48 5.61 -11.67
C PRO A 441 -32.00 5.82 -11.70
N ILE A 442 -32.76 4.94 -12.37
CA ILE A 442 -34.22 4.87 -12.30
C ILE A 442 -34.67 3.48 -11.88
N ILE A 443 -35.51 3.40 -10.85
CA ILE A 443 -36.15 2.17 -10.39
C ILE A 443 -37.65 2.22 -10.72
N VAL A 444 -38.24 1.10 -11.13
CA VAL A 444 -39.68 0.97 -11.43
C VAL A 444 -40.47 0.29 -10.31
N ASP A 445 -41.74 0.68 -10.14
CA ASP A 445 -42.74 -0.11 -9.42
C ASP A 445 -43.20 -1.32 -10.25
N GLU A 446 -42.45 -2.43 -10.16
CA GLU A 446 -42.77 -3.67 -10.89
C GLU A 446 -44.04 -4.39 -10.41
N THR A 447 -44.63 -3.94 -9.29
CA THR A 447 -45.82 -4.56 -8.69
C THR A 447 -47.11 -3.95 -9.25
N ASN A 448 -47.18 -2.62 -9.37
CA ASN A 448 -48.38 -1.92 -9.87
C ASN A 448 -48.20 -1.28 -11.26
N GLY A 449 -46.98 -1.22 -11.81
CA GLY A 449 -46.73 -0.61 -13.13
C GLY A 449 -46.90 0.91 -13.19
N ASN A 450 -47.07 1.58 -12.03
CA ASN A 450 -47.66 2.91 -11.94
C ASN A 450 -46.74 4.02 -11.39
N GLU A 451 -45.60 3.69 -10.78
CA GLU A 451 -44.63 4.68 -10.26
C GLU A 451 -43.20 4.40 -10.76
N ILE A 452 -42.39 5.45 -10.87
CA ILE A 452 -40.92 5.36 -10.99
C ILE A 452 -40.23 6.21 -9.93
N TYR A 453 -39.02 5.79 -9.58
CA TYR A 453 -38.18 6.39 -8.56
C TYR A 453 -36.85 6.83 -9.20
N LYS A 454 -36.73 8.13 -9.49
CA LYS A 454 -35.49 8.74 -9.99
C LYS A 454 -34.55 8.94 -8.80
N GLN A 455 -33.45 8.21 -8.79
CA GLN A 455 -32.48 8.21 -7.69
C GLN A 455 -31.48 9.37 -7.83
N PRO A 456 -30.78 9.76 -6.75
CA PRO A 456 -29.72 10.77 -6.80
C PRO A 456 -28.71 10.57 -7.96
N MET A 457 -28.37 9.33 -8.33
CA MET A 457 -27.47 8.99 -9.44
C MET A 457 -27.94 9.54 -10.80
N TYR A 458 -29.26 9.54 -11.07
CA TYR A 458 -29.82 10.08 -12.31
C TYR A 458 -29.52 11.58 -12.46
N TYR A 459 -29.61 12.31 -11.34
CA TYR A 459 -29.32 13.75 -11.32
C TYR A 459 -27.82 14.01 -11.51
N ILE A 460 -26.95 13.20 -10.89
CA ILE A 460 -25.51 13.29 -11.12
C ILE A 460 -25.16 13.05 -12.59
N MET A 461 -25.67 11.98 -13.21
CA MET A 461 -25.49 11.72 -14.64
C MET A 461 -25.96 12.88 -15.51
N GLY A 462 -27.06 13.53 -15.12
CA GLY A 462 -27.58 14.72 -15.79
C GLY A 462 -26.64 15.92 -15.78
N HIS A 463 -25.89 16.15 -14.69
CA HIS A 463 -24.95 17.27 -14.60
C HIS A 463 -23.83 17.22 -15.64
N PHE A 464 -23.59 16.05 -16.25
CA PHE A 464 -22.71 15.85 -17.40
C PHE A 464 -23.51 15.72 -18.71
N SER A 465 -24.35 14.69 -18.84
CA SER A 465 -25.05 14.34 -20.09
C SER A 465 -25.89 15.47 -20.70
N LYS A 466 -26.56 16.28 -19.87
CA LYS A 466 -27.40 17.37 -20.39
C LYS A 466 -26.58 18.49 -21.00
N PHE A 467 -25.41 18.79 -20.43
CA PHE A 467 -24.63 19.99 -20.75
C PHE A 467 -23.39 19.73 -21.61
N LEU A 468 -22.88 18.49 -21.61
CA LEU A 468 -21.73 18.07 -22.41
C LEU A 468 -22.23 17.31 -23.65
N THR A 469 -22.55 18.07 -24.71
CA THR A 469 -22.94 17.50 -26.00
C THR A 469 -21.76 16.79 -26.67
N PRO A 470 -22.01 15.72 -27.48
CA PRO A 470 -20.99 15.10 -28.31
C PRO A 470 -20.23 16.15 -29.13
N GLY A 471 -18.90 16.06 -29.15
CA GLY A 471 -18.03 17.08 -29.73
C GLY A 471 -17.57 18.18 -28.77
N SER A 472 -18.09 18.24 -27.53
CA SER A 472 -17.56 19.15 -26.51
C SER A 472 -16.09 18.86 -26.22
N VAL A 473 -15.25 19.89 -26.11
CA VAL A 473 -13.81 19.72 -25.81
C VAL A 473 -13.51 20.15 -24.38
N ARG A 474 -12.73 19.32 -23.65
CA ARG A 474 -12.28 19.69 -22.31
C ARG A 474 -11.26 20.83 -22.39
N LEU A 475 -11.40 21.79 -21.49
CA LEU A 475 -10.50 22.93 -21.32
C LEU A 475 -9.60 22.75 -20.10
N LYS A 476 -8.52 23.52 -20.04
CA LYS A 476 -7.71 23.66 -18.83
C LYS A 476 -8.45 24.51 -17.80
N PHE A 477 -8.73 23.93 -16.64
CA PHE A 477 -9.38 24.59 -15.52
C PHE A 477 -8.55 24.37 -14.26
N THR A 478 -7.89 25.43 -13.78
CA THR A 478 -6.86 25.34 -12.74
C THR A 478 -7.13 26.28 -11.57
N ALA A 479 -6.88 25.82 -10.35
CA ALA A 479 -6.94 26.67 -9.17
C ALA A 479 -5.83 27.73 -9.19
N ALA A 480 -6.18 28.93 -8.74
CA ALA A 480 -5.25 30.03 -8.52
C ALA A 480 -4.32 29.76 -7.32
N SER A 481 -3.20 30.49 -7.27
CA SER A 481 -2.20 30.36 -6.21
C SER A 481 -2.77 30.85 -4.86
N GLY A 482 -3.13 29.91 -3.99
CA GLY A 482 -3.72 30.17 -2.67
C GLY A 482 -5.05 29.45 -2.43
N SER A 483 -5.85 29.26 -3.48
CA SER A 483 -7.19 28.64 -3.35
C SER A 483 -7.15 27.10 -3.29
N LYS A 484 -6.06 26.48 -3.77
CA LYS A 484 -5.92 25.01 -3.86
C LYS A 484 -6.12 24.26 -2.52
N SER A 485 -5.71 24.85 -1.39
CA SER A 485 -5.87 24.21 -0.07
C SER A 485 -7.27 24.40 0.53
N ARG A 486 -8.01 25.43 0.11
CA ARG A 486 -9.41 25.63 0.50
C ARG A 486 -10.34 24.74 -0.32
N LEU A 487 -10.08 24.65 -1.62
CA LEU A 487 -10.86 23.84 -2.55
C LEU A 487 -10.42 22.36 -2.61
N SER A 488 -9.75 21.82 -1.58
CA SER A 488 -9.35 20.39 -1.56
C SER A 488 -10.57 19.45 -1.60
N ASP A 489 -11.68 19.92 -1.05
CA ASP A 489 -12.97 19.20 -1.00
C ASP A 489 -13.91 19.57 -2.15
N VAL A 490 -13.39 20.22 -3.20
CA VAL A 490 -14.14 20.53 -4.43
C VAL A 490 -13.42 19.91 -5.62
N ASP A 491 -14.07 19.01 -6.34
CA ASP A 491 -13.59 18.49 -7.63
C ASP A 491 -14.18 19.32 -8.77
N TRP A 492 -13.42 19.62 -9.83
CA TRP A 492 -13.87 20.51 -10.91
C TRP A 492 -13.37 20.12 -12.30
N THR A 493 -14.15 20.46 -13.33
CA THR A 493 -13.76 20.33 -14.75
C THR A 493 -14.51 21.36 -15.60
N ALA A 494 -13.96 21.73 -16.77
CA ALA A 494 -14.60 22.67 -17.68
C ALA A 494 -14.44 22.29 -19.15
N PHE A 495 -15.42 22.71 -19.96
CA PHE A 495 -15.58 22.34 -21.36
C PHE A 495 -16.03 23.53 -22.21
N LEU A 496 -15.77 23.45 -23.51
CA LEU A 496 -16.39 24.26 -24.56
C LEU A 496 -17.25 23.32 -25.42
N THR A 497 -18.54 23.61 -25.55
CA THR A 497 -19.45 22.82 -26.40
C THR A 497 -19.32 23.21 -27.88
N PRO A 498 -19.76 22.37 -28.83
CA PRO A 498 -19.78 22.72 -30.27
C PRO A 498 -20.60 23.98 -30.58
N GLU A 499 -21.61 24.28 -29.76
CA GLU A 499 -22.45 25.47 -29.87
C GLU A 499 -21.75 26.75 -29.34
N GLY A 500 -20.54 26.62 -28.79
CA GLY A 500 -19.74 27.73 -28.28
C GLY A 500 -20.09 28.16 -26.85
N GLN A 501 -20.78 27.31 -26.08
CA GLN A 501 -21.06 27.55 -24.66
C GLN A 501 -19.90 27.02 -23.80
N TYR A 502 -19.55 27.76 -22.74
CA TYR A 502 -18.66 27.25 -21.70
C TYR A 502 -19.47 26.57 -20.61
N VAL A 503 -19.01 25.39 -20.19
CA VAL A 503 -19.63 24.59 -19.12
C VAL A 503 -18.57 24.28 -18.08
N ALA A 504 -18.78 24.70 -16.83
CA ALA A 504 -17.94 24.33 -15.69
C ALA A 504 -18.76 23.50 -14.70
N ILE A 505 -18.24 22.34 -14.31
CA ILE A 505 -18.88 21.42 -13.36
C ILE A 505 -18.02 21.39 -12.10
N LEU A 506 -18.66 21.56 -10.94
CA LEU A 506 -18.01 21.62 -9.64
C LEU A 506 -18.77 20.74 -8.64
N PHE A 507 -18.06 19.88 -7.92
CA PHE A 507 -18.61 18.95 -6.95
C PHE A 507 -17.95 19.15 -5.57
N ASN A 508 -18.71 19.68 -4.62
CA ASN A 508 -18.28 19.81 -3.23
C ASN A 508 -18.62 18.51 -2.48
N LYS A 509 -17.58 17.72 -2.21
CA LYS A 509 -17.62 16.48 -1.42
C LYS A 509 -17.55 16.74 0.09
N GLY A 510 -17.16 17.95 0.49
CA GLY A 510 -17.00 18.37 1.88
C GLY A 510 -18.31 18.69 2.61
N ASN A 511 -18.16 18.93 3.91
CA ASN A 511 -19.28 19.29 4.81
C ASN A 511 -19.44 20.82 5.00
N GLY A 512 -18.59 21.63 4.37
CA GLY A 512 -18.64 23.10 4.38
C GLY A 512 -19.29 23.68 3.12
N GLU A 513 -19.85 24.89 3.22
CA GLU A 513 -20.26 25.68 2.05
C GLU A 513 -19.04 26.45 1.53
N GLU A 514 -18.76 26.34 0.23
CA GLU A 514 -17.64 27.02 -0.41
C GLU A 514 -18.13 28.08 -1.40
N THR A 515 -17.64 29.30 -1.28
CA THR A 515 -17.81 30.33 -2.32
C THR A 515 -16.62 30.25 -3.29
N VAL A 516 -16.89 30.08 -4.57
CA VAL A 516 -15.88 29.88 -5.61
C VAL A 516 -16.03 30.97 -6.67
N THR A 517 -14.97 31.76 -6.87
CA THR A 517 -14.92 32.78 -7.91
C THR A 517 -14.20 32.22 -9.15
N ILE A 518 -14.91 32.12 -10.28
CA ILE A 518 -14.41 31.55 -11.54
C ILE A 518 -14.06 32.68 -12.51
N LEU A 519 -12.80 32.70 -13.00
CA LEU A 519 -12.38 33.56 -14.10
C LEU A 519 -12.71 32.90 -15.44
N ALA A 520 -13.67 33.49 -16.15
CA ALA A 520 -14.02 33.10 -17.52
C ALA A 520 -12.98 33.62 -18.54
N PRO A 521 -12.86 32.99 -19.73
CA PRO A 521 -11.92 33.41 -20.78
C PRO A 521 -12.09 34.85 -21.28
N SER A 522 -13.22 35.49 -20.97
CA SER A 522 -13.51 36.90 -21.20
C SER A 522 -12.83 37.87 -20.22
N ALA A 523 -12.01 37.37 -19.30
CA ALA A 523 -11.45 38.11 -18.17
C ALA A 523 -12.52 38.75 -17.25
N LYS A 524 -13.66 38.06 -17.08
CA LYS A 524 -14.70 38.40 -16.11
C LYS A 524 -14.87 37.30 -15.08
N LEU A 525 -15.31 37.68 -13.88
CA LEU A 525 -15.53 36.77 -12.76
C LEU A 525 -17.01 36.44 -12.62
N VAL A 526 -17.31 35.17 -12.30
CA VAL A 526 -18.61 34.75 -11.77
C VAL A 526 -18.39 34.10 -10.42
N GLU A 527 -19.18 34.50 -9.42
CA GLU A 527 -19.17 33.92 -8.08
C GLU A 527 -20.25 32.83 -7.98
N VAL A 528 -19.90 31.68 -7.42
CA VAL A 528 -20.78 30.52 -7.27
C VAL A 528 -20.69 30.00 -5.84
N VAL A 529 -21.83 29.87 -5.17
CA VAL A 529 -21.91 29.33 -3.80
C VAL A 529 -22.26 27.84 -3.86
N ILE A 530 -21.33 26.99 -3.45
CA ILE A 530 -21.40 25.54 -3.53
C ILE A 530 -21.63 24.94 -2.15
N ARG A 531 -22.88 24.54 -1.90
CA ARG A 531 -23.31 23.92 -0.64
C ARG A 531 -22.54 22.63 -0.31
N PRO A 532 -22.48 22.24 0.97
CA PRO A 532 -21.96 20.94 1.40
C PRO A 532 -22.60 19.80 0.62
N THR A 533 -21.83 18.78 0.26
CA THR A 533 -22.33 17.57 -0.42
C THR A 533 -23.26 17.91 -1.60
N SER A 534 -22.76 18.65 -2.58
CA SER A 534 -23.54 19.09 -3.75
C SER A 534 -22.72 19.17 -5.03
N ILE A 535 -23.39 18.97 -6.17
CA ILE A 535 -22.84 19.19 -7.51
C ILE A 535 -23.53 20.39 -8.15
N GLN A 536 -22.78 21.19 -8.90
CA GLN A 536 -23.30 22.31 -9.68
C GLN A 536 -22.71 22.32 -11.09
N THR A 537 -23.55 22.66 -12.07
CA THR A 537 -23.12 22.93 -13.45
C THR A 537 -23.41 24.39 -13.77
N VAL A 538 -22.37 25.12 -14.17
CA VAL A 538 -22.37 26.54 -14.49
C VAL A 538 -22.18 26.68 -16.00
N VAL A 539 -23.12 27.31 -16.68
CA VAL A 539 -23.12 27.46 -18.15
C VAL A 539 -23.14 28.94 -18.52
N PHE A 540 -22.33 29.36 -19.49
CA PHE A 540 -22.31 30.75 -19.97
C PHE A 540 -21.76 30.90 -21.39
N ASN A 541 -22.11 32.02 -22.02
CA ASN A 541 -21.70 32.34 -23.39
C ASN A 541 -20.43 33.22 -23.42
N ASN A 542 -19.66 33.17 -24.52
CA ASN A 542 -18.41 33.92 -24.64
C ASN A 542 -18.63 35.46 -24.58
N VAL A 543 -17.86 36.16 -23.72
CA VAL A 543 -17.98 37.61 -23.51
C VAL A 543 -16.78 38.37 -24.09
N GLY A 544 -16.47 38.15 -25.38
CA GLY A 544 -15.40 38.87 -26.06
C GLY A 544 -15.26 38.55 -27.56
N LYS A 545 -15.20 39.59 -28.40
CA LYS A 545 -14.75 39.48 -29.80
C LYS A 545 -13.22 39.58 -29.84
N TYR A 546 -12.53 38.70 -30.58
CA TYR A 546 -11.43 39.09 -31.49
C TYR A 546 -11.11 37.96 -32.49
N HIS A 547 -10.58 38.33 -33.66
CA HIS A 547 -10.29 37.42 -34.78
C HIS A 547 -8.89 36.78 -34.70
N VAL A 548 -8.78 35.59 -35.27
CA VAL A 548 -7.53 34.85 -35.53
C VAL A 548 -6.65 35.58 -36.55
N THR A 549 -5.34 35.62 -36.33
CA THR A 549 -4.30 35.61 -37.38
C THR A 549 -3.09 34.79 -36.91
N ALA A 550 -2.45 34.06 -37.83
CA ALA A 550 -1.32 33.18 -37.55
C ALA A 550 -0.04 33.69 -38.23
N THR A 551 1.12 33.55 -37.59
CA THR A 551 2.43 33.57 -38.27
C THR A 551 3.52 32.84 -37.47
N MET A 552 4.46 32.23 -38.18
CA MET A 552 5.63 31.49 -37.65
C MET A 552 6.69 32.40 -36.98
N LEU A 553 7.59 31.83 -36.17
CA LEU A 553 9.05 31.87 -36.37
C LEU A 553 9.85 31.11 -35.28
N ALA A 554 11.01 30.58 -35.68
CA ALA A 554 12.09 30.00 -34.85
C ALA A 554 13.39 29.99 -35.70
N PRO A 555 14.59 29.66 -35.17
CA PRO A 555 15.19 29.88 -33.83
C PRO A 555 16.51 30.71 -33.96
N TYR A 556 17.35 30.80 -32.91
CA TYR A 556 18.86 30.83 -32.93
C TYR A 556 19.46 31.51 -31.68
N VAL A 557 20.37 30.83 -30.96
CA VAL A 557 21.63 31.39 -30.38
C VAL A 557 22.66 30.24 -30.27
N LEU A 558 23.95 30.50 -30.53
CA LEU A 558 25.04 29.50 -30.43
C LEU A 558 26.33 30.10 -29.81
N SER A 559 26.91 29.39 -28.84
CA SER A 559 28.35 29.27 -28.48
C SER A 559 29.22 30.50 -28.13
N THR A 560 30.04 30.38 -27.07
CA THR A 560 31.54 30.17 -27.10
C THR A 560 32.11 30.18 -25.66
N LEU A 561 32.77 29.11 -25.17
CA LEU A 561 34.23 28.83 -25.08
C LEU A 561 35.06 29.81 -24.20
N ALA A 562 36.13 29.44 -23.45
CA ALA A 562 36.60 28.17 -22.83
C ALA A 562 37.89 28.41 -22.01
N ALA A 563 38.07 27.65 -20.89
CA ALA A 563 39.34 27.29 -20.21
C ALA A 563 40.31 28.43 -19.75
N LEU A 564 41.38 28.25 -18.95
CA LEU A 564 41.97 27.12 -18.20
C LEU A 564 42.00 27.51 -16.67
N LEU A 565 42.74 26.96 -15.68
CA LEU A 565 43.80 25.92 -15.58
C LEU A 565 43.82 25.31 -14.15
N ILE A 566 44.45 24.13 -14.04
CA ILE A 566 44.66 23.21 -12.90
C ILE A 566 45.36 23.81 -11.66
N THR A 567 44.89 23.42 -10.45
CA THR A 567 45.78 23.01 -9.33
C THR A 567 45.24 21.76 -8.64
N THR A 568 46.12 20.80 -8.34
CA THR A 568 45.76 19.48 -7.80
C THR A 568 45.51 19.48 -6.29
N GLN A 569 44.27 19.17 -5.88
CA GLN A 569 43.96 18.58 -4.58
C GLN A 569 43.03 17.39 -4.82
N ARG A 570 43.26 16.26 -4.14
CA ARG A 570 42.27 15.18 -4.03
C ARG A 570 41.17 15.66 -3.07
N ALA A 571 40.20 16.39 -3.62
CA ALA A 571 38.96 16.70 -2.93
C ALA A 571 38.12 15.43 -2.80
N SER A 572 37.35 15.32 -1.71
CA SER A 572 36.25 14.36 -1.61
C SER A 572 35.30 14.61 -2.78
N ALA A 573 35.13 13.65 -3.68
CA ALA A 573 34.27 13.83 -4.84
C ALA A 573 32.82 13.98 -4.37
N THR A 574 32.19 15.09 -4.75
CA THR A 574 30.73 15.25 -4.64
C THR A 574 30.06 14.33 -5.67
N CYS A 575 28.86 13.83 -5.35
CA CYS A 575 28.01 13.10 -6.29
C CYS A 575 27.95 13.81 -7.65
N SER A 576 28.23 13.08 -8.72
CA SER A 576 28.06 13.52 -10.10
C SER A 576 26.84 12.82 -10.68
N ASN A 577 25.97 13.55 -11.37
CA ASN A 577 24.79 13.00 -12.05
C ASN A 577 25.00 12.80 -13.55
N TRP A 578 26.11 13.28 -14.13
CA TRP A 578 26.39 13.15 -15.56
C TRP A 578 26.77 11.72 -15.94
N SER A 579 26.02 11.11 -16.86
CA SER A 579 26.39 9.83 -17.49
C SER A 579 26.92 10.03 -18.91
N THR A 580 28.07 9.42 -19.18
CA THR A 580 28.66 9.35 -20.52
C THR A 580 27.89 8.38 -21.42
N ARG A 581 27.30 7.33 -20.86
CA ARG A 581 26.44 6.41 -21.63
C ARG A 581 25.18 7.08 -22.14
N TYR A 582 24.45 7.79 -21.28
CA TYR A 582 23.18 8.43 -21.64
C TYR A 582 23.32 9.87 -22.18
N GLN A 583 24.53 10.44 -22.16
CA GLN A 583 24.83 11.81 -22.62
C GLN A 583 23.94 12.88 -21.95
N THR A 584 23.57 12.65 -20.69
CA THR A 584 22.67 13.51 -19.92
C THR A 584 22.96 13.40 -18.42
N ASN A 585 22.35 14.27 -17.63
CA ASN A 585 22.30 14.13 -16.18
C ASN A 585 21.16 13.17 -15.80
N LEU A 586 21.49 12.11 -15.07
CA LEU A 586 20.52 11.21 -14.45
C LEU A 586 20.14 11.77 -13.08
N GLU A 587 18.95 12.33 -12.96
CA GLU A 587 18.48 12.93 -11.71
C GLU A 587 18.28 11.87 -10.62
N GLY A 588 18.51 12.23 -9.35
CA GLY A 588 18.35 11.31 -8.20
C GLY A 588 19.48 10.30 -7.97
N VAL A 589 20.27 9.92 -8.97
CA VAL A 589 21.37 8.94 -8.84
C VAL A 589 22.76 9.59 -8.82
N CYS A 590 23.78 8.85 -8.39
CA CYS A 590 25.18 9.26 -8.53
C CYS A 590 25.92 8.30 -9.48
N VAL A 591 26.52 8.85 -10.52
CA VAL A 591 27.28 8.16 -11.54
C VAL A 591 28.74 8.05 -11.11
N CYS A 592 29.21 6.81 -11.00
CA CYS A 592 30.60 6.48 -10.73
C CYS A 592 31.28 5.92 -11.98
N ASN A 593 32.49 6.38 -12.27
CA ASN A 593 33.32 5.93 -13.38
C ASN A 593 34.80 5.88 -12.94
N ALA A 594 35.69 5.43 -13.82
CA ALA A 594 37.10 5.20 -13.47
C ALA A 594 37.88 6.45 -12.97
N THR A 595 37.29 7.65 -13.07
CA THR A 595 37.88 8.92 -12.60
C THR A 595 37.16 9.56 -11.41
N GLN A 596 35.92 9.18 -11.11
CA GLN A 596 35.10 9.79 -10.05
C GLN A 596 34.12 8.79 -9.43
N CYS A 597 33.97 8.85 -8.11
CA CYS A 597 32.86 8.26 -7.35
C CYS A 597 32.80 8.94 -5.98
N ASP A 598 31.61 9.19 -5.44
CA ASP A 598 31.44 9.82 -4.13
C ASP A 598 31.71 8.85 -2.97
N THR A 599 32.03 9.37 -1.78
CA THR A 599 32.45 8.59 -0.61
C THR A 599 31.84 9.11 0.69
N VAL A 600 31.57 8.23 1.65
CA VAL A 600 31.04 8.58 2.96
C VAL A 600 32.19 8.99 3.91
N SER A 601 32.11 10.19 4.48
CA SER A 601 33.16 10.72 5.37
C SER A 601 33.01 10.20 6.82
N ASN A 602 34.13 10.04 7.53
CA ASN A 602 34.17 9.61 8.94
C ASN A 602 34.26 10.78 9.94
N ASN A 603 33.78 11.97 9.56
CA ASN A 603 33.94 13.21 10.32
C ASN A 603 33.30 13.19 11.73
N TYR A 604 32.31 12.33 11.98
CA TYR A 604 31.75 12.14 13.34
C TYR A 604 32.76 11.62 14.37
N THR A 605 33.89 11.05 13.92
CA THR A 605 34.94 10.55 14.81
C THR A 605 35.56 11.66 15.64
N SER A 606 35.68 12.89 15.09
CA SER A 606 36.27 14.06 15.75
C SER A 606 35.29 14.94 16.55
N LEU A 607 34.04 14.49 16.77
CA LEU A 607 33.08 15.23 17.60
C LEU A 607 33.55 15.36 19.05
N THR A 608 33.34 16.54 19.64
CA THR A 608 33.65 16.84 21.04
C THR A 608 32.38 17.16 21.85
N THR A 609 32.49 17.15 23.18
CA THR A 609 31.36 17.44 24.08
C THR A 609 30.72 18.80 23.77
N GLY A 610 29.41 18.81 23.52
CA GLY A 610 28.67 20.02 23.10
C GLY A 610 28.44 20.11 21.58
N GLN A 611 28.95 19.15 20.81
CA GLN A 611 28.70 19.01 19.38
C GLN A 611 27.91 17.74 19.07
N VAL A 612 27.11 17.78 18.01
CA VAL A 612 26.34 16.68 17.45
C VAL A 612 26.61 16.63 15.95
N GLY A 613 27.01 15.47 15.42
CA GLY A 613 27.19 15.28 13.98
C GLY A 613 25.89 14.87 13.31
N VAL A 614 25.62 15.38 12.12
CA VAL A 614 24.41 15.06 11.35
C VAL A 614 24.81 14.79 9.90
N TYR A 615 24.53 13.59 9.41
CA TYR A 615 24.57 13.23 7.99
C TYR A 615 23.17 13.33 7.42
N THR A 616 23.01 13.96 6.25
CA THR A 616 21.71 14.13 5.57
C THR A 616 21.75 13.50 4.19
N THR A 617 20.70 12.78 3.81
CA THR A 617 20.41 12.39 2.42
C THR A 617 18.98 12.84 2.12
N SER A 618 18.74 13.46 0.95
CA SER A 618 17.45 14.07 0.62
C SER A 618 17.08 13.92 -0.85
N LYS A 619 15.77 13.97 -1.15
CA LYS A 619 15.26 14.01 -2.52
C LYS A 619 15.82 15.20 -3.31
N ALA A 620 16.06 16.33 -2.62
CA ALA A 620 16.67 17.53 -3.19
C ALA A 620 18.16 17.40 -3.58
N GLY A 621 18.79 16.24 -3.33
CA GLY A 621 20.14 15.91 -3.81
C GLY A 621 21.22 15.78 -2.73
N ASP A 622 20.91 15.91 -1.44
CA ASP A 622 21.88 15.62 -0.38
C ASP A 622 22.28 14.14 -0.42
N ARG A 623 23.58 13.84 -0.32
CA ARG A 623 24.12 12.47 -0.29
C ARG A 623 25.17 12.40 0.80
N PHE A 624 24.78 11.93 1.99
CA PHE A 624 25.58 11.99 3.22
C PHE A 624 26.18 13.38 3.54
N THR A 625 25.45 14.45 3.23
CA THR A 625 25.85 15.84 3.54
C THR A 625 26.07 15.99 5.05
N TYR A 626 27.32 16.18 5.47
CA TYR A 626 27.70 16.25 6.87
C TYR A 626 27.72 17.68 7.42
N LYS A 627 27.08 17.89 8.58
CA LYS A 627 27.15 19.13 9.35
C LYS A 627 27.35 18.84 10.84
N VAL A 628 27.90 19.81 11.57
CA VAL A 628 27.95 19.81 13.03
C VAL A 628 26.90 20.78 13.56
N VAL A 629 26.05 20.32 14.46
CA VAL A 629 25.08 21.10 15.22
C VAL A 629 25.59 21.24 16.64
N ASN A 630 25.55 22.45 17.19
CA ASN A 630 25.92 22.69 18.58
C ASN A 630 24.71 22.42 19.50
N VAL A 631 24.99 21.95 20.71
CA VAL A 631 24.00 21.82 21.78
C VAL A 631 23.44 23.20 22.14
N ASP A 632 22.13 23.27 22.38
CA ASP A 632 21.41 24.53 22.61
C ASP A 632 21.97 25.26 23.85
N SER A 633 22.14 26.59 23.76
CA SER A 633 22.66 27.40 24.88
C SER A 633 21.74 27.40 26.10
N THR A 634 20.46 27.14 25.88
CA THR A 634 19.41 27.03 26.89
C THR A 634 18.59 25.79 26.57
N ALA A 635 18.43 24.88 27.53
CA ALA A 635 17.65 23.66 27.30
C ALA A 635 16.18 23.97 27.02
N VAL A 636 15.60 23.34 26.00
CA VAL A 636 14.17 23.43 25.68
C VAL A 636 13.36 22.76 26.80
N SER A 637 12.33 23.45 27.30
CA SER A 637 11.52 23.00 28.45
C SER A 637 10.62 21.80 28.15
N SER A 638 10.18 21.65 26.90
CA SER A 638 9.39 20.52 26.40
C SER A 638 10.04 20.00 25.11
N PRO A 639 11.08 19.15 25.22
CA PRO A 639 11.78 18.60 24.07
C PRO A 639 10.89 17.59 23.33
N THR A 640 11.01 17.53 22.00
CA THR A 640 10.26 16.59 21.15
C THR A 640 10.57 15.12 21.51
N TYR A 641 11.85 14.81 21.75
CA TYR A 641 12.30 13.48 22.17
C TYR A 641 13.28 13.56 23.34
N SER A 642 13.43 12.47 24.08
CA SER A 642 14.47 12.30 25.11
C SER A 642 15.21 10.98 24.87
N ILE A 643 16.54 11.01 24.97
CA ILE A 643 17.39 9.82 24.84
C ILE A 643 17.35 9.05 26.17
N ASP A 644 16.84 7.82 26.16
CA ASP A 644 16.94 6.88 27.29
C ASP A 644 17.90 5.73 26.94
N VAL A 645 19.10 5.75 27.52
CA VAL A 645 20.08 4.64 27.41
C VAL A 645 19.94 3.58 28.50
N SER A 646 19.05 3.77 29.48
CA SER A 646 18.82 2.81 30.56
C SER A 646 18.00 1.61 30.09
N THR A 647 17.06 1.84 29.18
CA THR A 647 16.30 0.81 28.46
C THR A 647 17.03 0.41 27.18
N GLN A 648 17.43 -0.87 27.06
CA GLN A 648 18.14 -1.41 25.90
C GLN A 648 17.48 -2.72 25.45
N TYR A 649 17.22 -2.86 24.16
CA TYR A 649 16.50 -3.97 23.54
C TYR A 649 17.47 -4.96 22.86
N GLN A 650 17.17 -5.37 21.62
CA GLN A 650 17.97 -6.32 20.86
C GLN A 650 19.37 -5.78 20.51
N THR A 651 20.27 -6.73 20.24
CA THR A 651 21.64 -6.43 19.80
C THR A 651 21.72 -6.60 18.30
N MET A 652 22.20 -5.57 17.60
CA MET A 652 22.27 -5.56 16.14
C MET A 652 23.34 -6.54 15.64
N ILE A 653 22.95 -7.41 14.71
CA ILE A 653 23.79 -8.43 14.07
C ILE A 653 24.58 -7.81 12.91
N GLY A 654 23.93 -6.97 12.09
CA GLY A 654 24.53 -6.30 10.94
C GLY A 654 23.54 -5.87 9.86
N PHE A 655 24.08 -5.38 8.75
CA PHE A 655 23.36 -5.02 7.53
C PHE A 655 24.16 -5.49 6.31
N GLY A 656 23.50 -5.89 5.22
CA GLY A 656 24.19 -6.52 4.08
C GLY A 656 23.37 -6.58 2.79
N GLY A 657 23.84 -7.44 1.87
CA GLY A 657 23.16 -7.81 0.63
C GLY A 657 23.53 -9.24 0.18
N SER A 658 22.99 -9.71 -0.94
CA SER A 658 23.19 -11.07 -1.48
C SER A 658 24.24 -11.16 -2.59
N PHE A 659 25.09 -12.18 -2.51
CA PHE A 659 26.09 -12.57 -3.50
C PHE A 659 25.46 -13.51 -4.54
N THR A 660 24.48 -13.02 -5.29
CA THR A 660 23.88 -13.78 -6.39
C THR A 660 24.84 -13.93 -7.57
N ASP A 661 24.55 -14.88 -8.46
CA ASP A 661 25.29 -15.02 -9.73
C ASP A 661 25.12 -13.76 -10.58
N ALA A 662 23.91 -13.19 -10.64
CA ALA A 662 23.64 -11.91 -11.32
C ALA A 662 24.50 -10.75 -10.79
N ALA A 663 24.57 -10.56 -9.46
CA ALA A 663 25.40 -9.51 -8.86
C ALA A 663 26.87 -9.71 -9.18
N THR A 664 27.35 -10.95 -9.13
CA THR A 664 28.73 -11.29 -9.48
C THR A 664 29.02 -11.00 -10.95
N ILE A 665 28.19 -11.50 -11.88
CA ILE A 665 28.31 -11.28 -13.33
C ILE A 665 28.38 -9.78 -13.63
N ASN A 666 27.51 -8.96 -13.04
CA ASN A 666 27.48 -7.52 -13.26
C ASN A 666 28.72 -6.81 -12.71
N VAL A 667 29.21 -7.17 -11.52
CA VAL A 667 30.49 -6.64 -11.03
C VAL A 667 31.62 -7.00 -12.01
N TYR A 668 31.70 -8.23 -12.50
CA TYR A 668 32.78 -8.63 -13.43
C TYR A 668 32.64 -8.11 -14.87
N LYS A 669 31.49 -7.54 -15.27
CA LYS A 669 31.36 -6.71 -16.50
C LYS A 669 32.21 -5.42 -16.41
N LEU A 670 32.44 -4.89 -15.20
CA LEU A 670 33.20 -3.66 -14.97
C LEU A 670 34.72 -3.87 -15.11
N SER A 671 35.45 -2.79 -15.41
CA SER A 671 36.92 -2.78 -15.30
C SER A 671 37.40 -3.09 -13.87
N SER A 672 38.59 -3.65 -13.70
CA SER A 672 39.13 -4.02 -12.38
C SER A 672 39.19 -2.87 -11.37
N THR A 673 39.40 -1.63 -11.83
CA THR A 673 39.30 -0.42 -11.01
C THR A 673 37.87 -0.18 -10.52
N LEU A 674 36.87 -0.34 -11.40
CA LEU A 674 35.47 -0.14 -11.07
C LEU A 674 34.89 -1.27 -10.21
N GLN A 675 35.32 -2.52 -10.44
CA GLN A 675 35.05 -3.65 -9.54
C GLN A 675 35.50 -3.34 -8.11
N GLN A 676 36.74 -2.82 -7.97
CA GLN A 676 37.24 -2.44 -6.65
C GLN A 676 36.48 -1.25 -6.07
N MET A 677 36.08 -0.27 -6.89
CA MET A 677 35.22 0.82 -6.41
C MET A 677 33.88 0.32 -5.90
N VAL A 678 33.19 -0.63 -6.56
CA VAL A 678 31.93 -1.20 -6.06
C VAL A 678 32.14 -1.91 -4.72
N LEU A 679 33.20 -2.71 -4.59
CA LEU A 679 33.58 -3.32 -3.30
C LEU A 679 33.86 -2.28 -2.22
N ASP A 680 34.58 -1.21 -2.56
CA ASP A 680 34.90 -0.13 -1.64
C ASP A 680 33.63 0.63 -1.22
N GLN A 681 32.67 0.82 -2.13
CA GLN A 681 31.39 1.48 -1.84
C GLN A 681 30.54 0.70 -0.83
N TYR A 682 30.51 -0.65 -0.88
CA TYR A 682 29.76 -1.43 0.11
C TYR A 682 30.54 -1.71 1.40
N PHE A 683 31.81 -2.09 1.32
CA PHE A 683 32.53 -2.72 2.44
C PHE A 683 33.68 -1.89 3.05
N SER A 684 34.19 -0.87 2.36
CA SER A 684 35.31 -0.05 2.90
C SER A 684 34.85 0.98 3.94
N GLU A 685 35.81 1.54 4.70
CA GLU A 685 35.57 2.64 5.65
C GLU A 685 35.04 3.93 5.03
N THR A 686 35.22 4.10 3.72
CA THR A 686 34.73 5.20 2.89
C THR A 686 33.43 4.88 2.14
N GLY A 687 32.95 3.64 2.25
CA GLY A 687 31.67 3.16 1.74
C GLY A 687 30.63 3.00 2.84
N LEU A 688 29.80 1.96 2.76
CA LEU A 688 28.72 1.66 3.70
C LEU A 688 29.14 0.77 4.89
N GLN A 689 30.29 0.08 4.81
CA GLN A 689 30.74 -0.89 5.81
C GLN A 689 29.69 -1.97 6.15
N TYR A 690 29.10 -2.59 5.12
CA TYR A 690 28.26 -3.79 5.25
C TYR A 690 28.97 -4.89 6.05
N THR A 691 28.20 -5.63 6.85
CA THR A 691 28.68 -6.71 7.76
C THR A 691 27.85 -8.00 7.69
N LEU A 692 26.90 -8.08 6.76
CA LEU A 692 26.18 -9.31 6.40
C LEU A 692 26.38 -9.60 4.91
N GLY A 693 26.33 -10.88 4.55
CA GLY A 693 26.28 -11.33 3.16
C GLY A 693 25.45 -12.60 3.03
N ARG A 694 24.40 -12.58 2.20
CA ARG A 694 23.65 -13.80 1.85
C ARG A 694 24.34 -14.50 0.68
N VAL A 695 24.44 -15.82 0.70
CA VAL A 695 25.04 -16.62 -0.39
C VAL A 695 24.06 -17.72 -0.81
N PRO A 696 23.65 -17.77 -2.10
CA PRO A 696 22.81 -18.86 -2.59
C PRO A 696 23.52 -20.22 -2.59
N ILE A 697 22.81 -21.25 -2.13
CA ILE A 697 23.18 -22.66 -2.30
C ILE A 697 22.54 -23.15 -3.60
N GLY A 698 23.33 -23.21 -4.68
CA GLY A 698 22.90 -23.57 -6.02
C GLY A 698 22.40 -22.36 -6.82
N SER A 699 21.73 -22.65 -7.93
CA SER A 699 21.12 -21.64 -8.79
C SER A 699 19.84 -21.04 -8.23
N THR A 700 19.57 -19.81 -8.64
CA THR A 700 18.40 -18.99 -8.30
C THR A 700 17.71 -18.49 -9.57
N ASP A 701 16.65 -17.70 -9.46
CA ASP A 701 16.11 -16.90 -10.58
C ASP A 701 17.16 -15.88 -11.08
N PHE A 702 17.86 -15.20 -10.18
CA PHE A 702 19.06 -14.37 -10.43
C PHE A 702 20.34 -15.16 -10.76
N SER A 703 20.19 -16.21 -11.56
CA SER A 703 21.24 -16.96 -12.24
C SER A 703 20.98 -16.95 -13.75
N THR A 704 21.96 -17.30 -14.59
CA THR A 704 21.75 -17.39 -16.05
C THR A 704 21.15 -18.71 -16.52
N SER A 705 21.07 -19.70 -15.63
CA SER A 705 20.56 -21.05 -15.91
C SER A 705 20.36 -21.83 -14.60
N ILE A 706 19.47 -22.82 -14.61
CA ILE A 706 19.29 -23.77 -13.50
C ILE A 706 20.49 -24.73 -13.42
N TYR A 707 21.05 -24.89 -12.22
CA TYR A 707 22.05 -25.91 -11.83
C TYR A 707 21.93 -26.26 -10.33
N SER A 708 22.43 -27.43 -9.92
CA SER A 708 22.76 -27.72 -8.52
C SER A 708 24.26 -28.04 -8.38
N TYR A 709 24.74 -28.29 -7.16
CA TYR A 709 26.11 -28.77 -6.95
C TYR A 709 26.26 -30.29 -7.07
N ASN A 710 25.18 -31.06 -7.24
CA ASN A 710 25.26 -32.50 -7.43
C ASN A 710 24.11 -33.05 -8.31
N ASP A 711 24.20 -32.85 -9.62
CA ASP A 711 23.18 -33.32 -10.58
C ASP A 711 23.33 -34.79 -11.01
N VAL A 712 24.21 -35.57 -10.37
CA VAL A 712 24.33 -37.03 -10.60
C VAL A 712 23.18 -37.75 -9.89
N VAL A 713 22.33 -38.43 -10.67
CA VAL A 713 21.14 -39.13 -10.19
C VAL A 713 21.50 -40.21 -9.17
N ASP A 714 20.77 -40.22 -8.06
CA ASP A 714 20.87 -41.19 -6.96
C ASP A 714 22.25 -41.21 -6.24
N ASP A 715 23.03 -40.11 -6.32
CA ASP A 715 24.27 -39.93 -5.54
C ASP A 715 23.95 -39.40 -4.13
N PHE A 716 23.40 -40.27 -3.28
CA PHE A 716 23.05 -39.98 -1.88
C PHE A 716 24.27 -39.67 -0.99
N GLU A 717 25.45 -40.20 -1.32
CA GLU A 717 26.70 -40.00 -0.55
C GLU A 717 27.43 -38.69 -0.93
N MET A 718 26.95 -37.98 -1.96
CA MET A 718 27.53 -36.75 -2.48
C MET A 718 28.97 -36.92 -3.02
N GLU A 719 29.25 -38.04 -3.69
CA GLU A 719 30.57 -38.33 -4.27
C GLU A 719 30.96 -37.35 -5.40
N HIS A 720 29.97 -36.83 -6.14
CA HIS A 720 30.16 -35.94 -7.29
C HIS A 720 29.87 -34.46 -6.97
N PHE A 721 29.66 -34.12 -5.69
CA PHE A 721 29.37 -32.75 -5.26
C PHE A 721 30.49 -31.77 -5.64
N SER A 722 30.14 -30.64 -6.28
CA SER A 722 31.11 -29.63 -6.69
C SER A 722 30.55 -28.21 -6.80
N VAL A 723 31.19 -27.27 -6.11
CA VAL A 723 30.98 -25.81 -6.27
C VAL A 723 31.82 -25.21 -7.42
N ALA A 724 32.23 -26.02 -8.40
CA ALA A 724 33.06 -25.55 -9.53
C ALA A 724 32.39 -24.45 -10.37
N VAL A 725 31.05 -24.44 -10.42
CA VAL A 725 30.25 -23.38 -11.06
C VAL A 725 30.43 -22.02 -10.36
N ASP A 726 30.49 -21.98 -9.03
CA ASP A 726 30.70 -20.75 -8.26
C ASP A 726 32.12 -20.19 -8.41
N LYS A 727 33.08 -21.08 -8.66
CA LYS A 727 34.47 -20.70 -9.00
C LYS A 727 34.54 -20.11 -10.40
N SER A 728 33.82 -20.68 -11.37
CA SER A 728 33.81 -20.20 -12.75
C SER A 728 32.96 -18.94 -12.95
N SER A 729 31.95 -18.70 -12.12
CA SER A 729 31.15 -17.46 -12.10
C SER A 729 31.81 -16.30 -11.35
N HIS A 730 32.98 -16.53 -10.71
CA HIS A 730 33.68 -15.60 -9.81
C HIS A 730 32.99 -15.31 -8.46
N LYS A 731 31.94 -16.04 -8.07
CA LYS A 731 31.20 -15.80 -6.81
C LYS A 731 32.09 -15.95 -5.58
N ILE A 732 32.89 -17.03 -5.55
CA ILE A 732 33.88 -17.31 -4.49
C ILE A 732 34.99 -16.23 -4.45
N ASP A 733 35.54 -15.82 -5.61
CA ASP A 733 36.57 -14.77 -5.70
C ASP A 733 36.02 -13.41 -5.24
N LEU A 734 34.77 -13.07 -5.58
CA LEU A 734 34.11 -11.85 -5.11
C LEU A 734 33.98 -11.83 -3.57
N ILE A 735 33.54 -12.93 -2.98
CA ILE A 735 33.40 -13.07 -1.52
C ILE A 735 34.77 -12.98 -0.85
N GLN A 736 35.78 -13.70 -1.33
CA GLN A 736 37.17 -13.60 -0.82
C GLN A 736 37.71 -12.17 -0.88
N ARG A 737 37.42 -11.43 -1.96
CA ARG A 737 37.78 -10.00 -2.11
C ARG A 737 37.06 -9.13 -1.08
N VAL A 738 35.77 -9.36 -0.81
CA VAL A 738 35.01 -8.65 0.24
C VAL A 738 35.60 -8.90 1.62
N LEU A 739 35.75 -10.17 2.02
CA LEU A 739 36.26 -10.56 3.34
C LEU A 739 37.66 -9.97 3.61
N LYS A 740 38.47 -9.80 2.56
CA LYS A 740 39.80 -9.18 2.61
C LYS A 740 39.77 -7.64 2.63
N ALA A 741 38.76 -7.01 2.03
CA ALA A 741 38.66 -5.55 1.90
C ALA A 741 37.94 -4.88 3.08
N SER A 742 37.03 -5.59 3.75
CA SER A 742 36.30 -5.07 4.91
C SER A 742 37.20 -4.88 6.12
N SER A 743 37.08 -3.74 6.82
CA SER A 743 37.69 -3.55 8.16
C SER A 743 36.79 -4.03 9.31
N ARG A 744 35.58 -4.50 9.00
CA ARG A 744 34.63 -5.12 9.94
C ARG A 744 34.48 -6.61 9.63
N ASP A 745 34.20 -7.38 10.68
CA ASP A 745 33.76 -8.77 10.55
C ASP A 745 32.47 -8.86 9.70
N VAL A 746 32.52 -9.64 8.61
CA VAL A 746 31.39 -9.84 7.68
C VAL A 746 30.85 -11.25 7.90
N LYS A 747 29.65 -11.35 8.45
CA LYS A 747 28.99 -12.64 8.69
C LYS A 747 28.27 -13.07 7.42
N LEU A 748 28.70 -14.19 6.86
CA LEU A 748 28.02 -14.83 5.74
C LEU A 748 26.93 -15.76 6.24
N PHE A 749 25.78 -15.77 5.57
CA PHE A 749 24.76 -16.79 5.77
C PHE A 749 24.29 -17.37 4.44
N ALA A 750 24.00 -18.67 4.42
CA ALA A 750 23.62 -19.39 3.21
C ALA A 750 22.14 -19.73 3.17
N SER A 751 21.55 -19.73 1.97
CA SER A 751 20.14 -20.03 1.76
C SER A 751 19.96 -20.87 0.49
N SER A 752 19.15 -21.93 0.58
CA SER A 752 18.90 -22.86 -0.53
C SER A 752 17.56 -22.55 -1.21
N TRP A 753 17.55 -22.52 -2.55
CA TRP A 753 16.31 -22.37 -3.33
C TRP A 753 15.68 -23.72 -3.64
N ALA A 754 16.48 -24.68 -4.10
CA ALA A 754 16.02 -26.01 -4.44
C ALA A 754 17.14 -27.07 -4.31
N PRO A 755 16.79 -28.32 -3.98
CA PRO A 755 17.72 -29.45 -4.01
C PRO A 755 18.05 -29.84 -5.46
N PRO A 756 19.06 -30.71 -5.68
CA PRO A 756 19.25 -31.41 -6.95
C PRO A 756 17.95 -32.05 -7.46
N ALA A 757 17.66 -31.89 -8.76
CA ALA A 757 16.36 -32.26 -9.33
C ALA A 757 15.99 -33.73 -9.08
N TRP A 758 16.97 -34.64 -9.07
CA TRP A 758 16.76 -36.08 -8.87
C TRP A 758 16.25 -36.45 -7.47
N MET A 759 16.43 -35.58 -6.46
CA MET A 759 15.85 -35.77 -5.11
C MET A 759 14.34 -35.45 -5.06
N THR A 760 13.79 -34.82 -6.09
CA THR A 760 12.43 -34.30 -6.10
C THR A 760 11.42 -35.29 -6.70
N THR A 761 10.17 -35.19 -6.27
CA THR A 761 9.04 -36.04 -6.70
C THR A 761 8.74 -35.98 -8.21
N LYS A 762 9.10 -34.87 -8.88
CA LYS A 762 8.80 -34.61 -10.30
C LYS A 762 10.04 -34.41 -11.17
N ASN A 763 11.24 -34.64 -10.64
CA ASN A 763 12.52 -34.38 -11.30
C ASN A 763 12.63 -32.93 -11.85
N THR A 764 12.27 -31.95 -11.03
CA THR A 764 12.32 -30.52 -11.32
C THR A 764 12.68 -29.74 -10.07
N THR A 765 13.33 -28.58 -10.21
CA THR A 765 13.62 -27.65 -9.12
C THR A 765 12.53 -26.59 -8.92
N ILE A 766 11.61 -26.44 -9.87
CA ILE A 766 10.54 -25.41 -9.86
C ILE A 766 9.33 -25.92 -9.07
N ASN A 767 8.89 -25.16 -8.06
CA ASN A 767 7.78 -25.51 -7.15
C ASN A 767 7.80 -26.99 -6.72
N CYS A 768 8.98 -27.47 -6.37
CA CYS A 768 9.26 -28.88 -6.17
C CYS A 768 8.93 -29.32 -4.73
N ALA A 769 8.79 -30.63 -4.56
CA ALA A 769 8.68 -31.29 -3.27
C ALA A 769 9.64 -32.47 -3.25
N LEU A 770 10.34 -32.67 -2.12
CA LEU A 770 11.29 -33.77 -1.94
C LEU A 770 10.59 -35.13 -1.95
N LYS A 771 11.29 -36.19 -2.37
CA LYS A 771 10.83 -37.58 -2.21
C LYS A 771 10.89 -37.98 -0.72
N GLY A 772 10.02 -38.90 -0.32
CA GLY A 772 9.98 -39.42 1.06
C GLY A 772 9.56 -38.39 2.11
N ASN A 773 9.78 -38.72 3.38
CA ASN A 773 9.50 -37.88 4.55
C ASN A 773 10.79 -37.56 5.33
N PRO A 774 10.84 -36.48 6.14
CA PRO A 774 11.97 -36.21 7.04
C PRO A 774 12.34 -37.43 7.91
N GLY A 775 13.64 -37.69 8.07
CA GLY A 775 14.17 -38.94 8.61
C GLY A 775 14.25 -40.12 7.62
N GLU A 776 14.09 -39.88 6.31
CA GLU A 776 14.29 -40.86 5.23
C GLU A 776 15.43 -40.42 4.28
N GLU A 777 15.93 -41.36 3.47
CA GLU A 777 17.17 -41.25 2.66
C GLU A 777 17.33 -39.95 1.85
N TYR A 778 16.26 -39.39 1.28
CA TYR A 778 16.32 -38.15 0.50
C TYR A 778 16.48 -36.90 1.36
N TRP A 779 15.91 -36.88 2.57
CA TRP A 779 16.01 -35.76 3.51
C TRP A 779 17.35 -35.78 4.24
N GLU A 780 17.84 -36.97 4.61
CA GLU A 780 19.22 -37.16 5.09
C GLU A 780 20.24 -36.71 4.03
N ALA A 781 20.04 -37.07 2.76
CA ALA A 781 20.90 -36.62 1.65
C ALA A 781 20.80 -35.11 1.40
N LEU A 782 19.65 -34.47 1.58
CA LEU A 782 19.53 -33.01 1.50
C LEU A 782 20.32 -32.30 2.63
N ALA A 783 20.25 -32.82 3.86
CA ALA A 783 21.07 -32.32 4.95
C ALA A 783 22.57 -32.51 4.68
N LEU A 784 22.97 -33.63 4.06
CA LEU A 784 24.35 -33.87 3.63
C LEU A 784 24.78 -32.92 2.50
N TYR A 785 23.92 -32.65 1.51
CA TYR A 785 24.17 -31.70 0.44
C TYR A 785 24.47 -30.28 0.99
N TYR A 786 23.71 -29.82 1.98
CA TYR A 786 24.00 -28.57 2.69
C TYR A 786 25.31 -28.65 3.48
N SER A 787 25.63 -29.78 4.13
CA SER A 787 26.90 -29.95 4.85
C SER A 787 28.10 -29.85 3.90
N LYS A 788 28.00 -30.45 2.71
CA LYS A 788 29.04 -30.44 1.67
C LYS A 788 29.26 -29.04 1.09
N PHE A 789 28.23 -28.20 1.03
CA PHE A 789 28.38 -26.80 0.64
C PHE A 789 29.29 -26.04 1.61
N PHE A 790 29.07 -26.17 2.93
CA PHE A 790 29.91 -25.53 3.94
C PHE A 790 31.34 -26.09 3.94
N ASP A 791 31.51 -27.42 3.80
CA ASP A 791 32.83 -28.05 3.62
C ASP A 791 33.58 -27.42 2.44
N ALA A 792 32.94 -27.36 1.27
CA ALA A 792 33.56 -26.90 0.02
C ALA A 792 33.84 -25.39 -0.05
N TYR A 793 33.11 -24.57 0.72
CA TYR A 793 33.39 -23.14 0.87
C TYR A 793 34.48 -22.88 1.93
N SER A 794 34.52 -23.65 3.02
CA SER A 794 35.60 -23.54 4.02
C SER A 794 36.96 -24.01 3.46
N ASP A 795 36.96 -25.01 2.56
CA ASP A 795 38.15 -25.37 1.73
C ASP A 795 38.68 -24.20 0.89
N GLU A 796 37.82 -23.24 0.51
CA GLU A 796 38.19 -21.99 -0.18
C GLU A 796 38.43 -20.81 0.79
N GLY A 797 38.48 -21.07 2.09
CA GLY A 797 38.70 -20.07 3.14
C GLY A 797 37.50 -19.13 3.37
N ILE A 798 36.28 -19.59 3.09
CA ILE A 798 35.03 -18.86 3.32
C ILE A 798 34.21 -19.61 4.38
N ASP A 799 34.20 -19.10 5.60
CA ASP A 799 33.40 -19.65 6.70
C ASP A 799 32.03 -18.95 6.81
N PHE A 800 31.02 -19.71 7.24
CA PHE A 800 29.64 -19.22 7.40
C PHE A 800 29.25 -19.07 8.87
N TRP A 801 28.51 -18.01 9.16
CA TRP A 801 27.94 -17.72 10.48
C TRP A 801 26.59 -18.41 10.70
N ALA A 802 25.79 -18.53 9.63
CA ALA A 802 24.45 -19.11 9.71
C ALA A 802 24.01 -19.75 8.38
N MET A 803 22.90 -20.47 8.43
CA MET A 803 22.14 -20.90 7.26
C MET A 803 20.64 -20.73 7.50
N THR A 804 19.87 -20.52 6.45
CA THR A 804 18.41 -20.67 6.50
C THR A 804 18.00 -22.10 6.13
N VAL A 805 16.88 -22.59 6.65
CA VAL A 805 16.43 -23.97 6.39
C VAL A 805 16.08 -24.17 4.91
N GLN A 806 15.37 -23.20 4.33
CA GLN A 806 14.90 -23.17 2.94
C GLN A 806 14.47 -21.74 2.59
N ASN A 807 14.77 -21.24 1.38
CA ASN A 807 14.25 -19.98 0.86
C ASN A 807 12.77 -20.13 0.46
N GLU A 808 11.89 -19.25 0.92
CA GLU A 808 10.45 -19.22 0.58
C GLU A 808 9.77 -20.61 0.61
N PRO A 809 9.81 -21.33 1.74
CA PRO A 809 9.23 -22.66 1.84
C PRO A 809 7.70 -22.68 1.64
N SER A 810 6.99 -21.57 1.83
CA SER A 810 5.54 -21.54 1.70
C SER A 810 5.06 -21.67 0.26
N SER A 811 3.83 -22.17 0.10
CA SER A 811 3.10 -22.18 -1.16
C SER A 811 1.85 -21.32 -1.04
N SER A 812 1.88 -20.09 -1.58
CA SER A 812 0.68 -19.25 -1.61
C SER A 812 -0.25 -19.62 -2.75
N ILE A 813 -1.56 -19.49 -2.55
CA ILE A 813 -2.60 -19.67 -3.59
C ILE A 813 -2.43 -18.69 -4.76
N LEU A 814 -1.72 -17.57 -4.54
CA LEU A 814 -1.44 -16.52 -5.52
C LEU A 814 0.00 -16.57 -6.10
N GLN A 815 0.84 -17.52 -5.68
CA GLN A 815 2.27 -17.55 -6.04
C GLN A 815 2.50 -18.49 -7.22
N THR A 816 2.74 -17.90 -8.39
CA THR A 816 2.97 -18.60 -9.65
C THR A 816 4.46 -18.77 -9.99
N SER A 817 5.37 -18.60 -9.03
CA SER A 817 6.84 -18.58 -9.22
C SER A 817 7.34 -19.65 -10.18
N GLU A 818 7.82 -19.27 -11.36
CA GLU A 818 8.32 -20.21 -12.38
C GLU A 818 9.82 -20.54 -12.22
N TRP A 819 10.38 -20.29 -11.03
CA TRP A 819 11.79 -20.47 -10.70
C TRP A 819 12.04 -21.53 -9.61
N GLN A 820 13.32 -21.77 -9.30
CA GLN A 820 13.77 -22.76 -8.32
C GLN A 820 13.11 -22.51 -6.95
N SER A 821 12.42 -23.51 -6.41
CA SER A 821 11.76 -23.43 -5.09
C SER A 821 11.44 -24.83 -4.58
N LEU A 822 11.89 -25.18 -3.37
CA LEU A 822 11.43 -26.33 -2.60
C LEU A 822 10.34 -25.90 -1.62
N ARG A 823 9.13 -26.44 -1.78
CA ARG A 823 7.97 -26.11 -0.94
C ARG A 823 7.86 -27.06 0.25
N LEU A 824 7.74 -26.50 1.45
CA LEU A 824 7.68 -27.21 2.73
C LEU A 824 6.50 -26.69 3.58
N THR A 825 5.69 -27.58 4.13
CA THR A 825 4.80 -27.22 5.24
C THR A 825 5.61 -26.86 6.49
N ALA A 826 5.03 -26.11 7.43
CA ALA A 826 5.70 -25.80 8.70
C ALA A 826 6.07 -27.07 9.49
N ASP A 827 5.25 -28.12 9.37
CA ASP A 827 5.52 -29.44 9.97
C ASP A 827 6.68 -30.16 9.28
N GLN A 828 6.80 -30.10 7.96
CA GLN A 828 7.95 -30.65 7.24
C GLN A 828 9.24 -29.89 7.57
N GLU A 829 9.17 -28.56 7.71
CA GLU A 829 10.29 -27.73 8.15
C GLU A 829 10.74 -28.10 9.59
N ARG A 830 9.78 -28.25 10.52
CA ARG A 830 10.02 -28.75 11.88
C ARG A 830 10.73 -30.11 11.84
N ASP A 831 10.15 -31.08 11.13
CA ASP A 831 10.63 -32.46 11.16
C ASP A 831 11.98 -32.60 10.45
N PHE A 832 12.23 -31.86 9.37
CA PHE A 832 13.55 -31.78 8.72
C PHE A 832 14.62 -31.19 9.66
N VAL A 833 14.32 -30.10 10.37
CA VAL A 833 15.23 -29.54 11.39
C VAL A 833 15.48 -30.54 12.53
N LYS A 834 14.43 -31.24 12.97
CA LYS A 834 14.46 -32.17 14.10
C LYS A 834 15.22 -33.47 13.82
N LEU A 835 15.04 -34.05 12.64
CA LEU A 835 15.48 -35.40 12.29
C LEU A 835 16.77 -35.41 11.47
N ASP A 836 16.91 -34.49 10.51
CA ASP A 836 17.99 -34.53 9.51
C ASP A 836 18.96 -33.35 9.64
N LEU A 837 18.48 -32.12 9.42
CA LEU A 837 19.31 -30.93 9.27
C LEU A 837 20.00 -30.53 10.58
N GLY A 838 19.25 -30.39 11.67
CA GLY A 838 19.78 -30.02 12.98
C GLY A 838 20.83 -31.01 13.48
N PRO A 839 20.56 -32.33 13.49
CA PRO A 839 21.55 -33.35 13.81
C PRO A 839 22.78 -33.34 12.90
N MET A 840 22.63 -33.14 11.58
CA MET A 840 23.75 -33.08 10.63
C MET A 840 24.65 -31.86 10.90
N MET A 841 24.08 -30.66 11.03
CA MET A 841 24.85 -29.44 11.29
C MET A 841 25.48 -29.46 12.68
N ALA A 842 24.77 -29.90 13.73
CA ALA A 842 25.34 -30.01 15.07
C ALA A 842 26.52 -31.01 15.17
N LYS A 843 26.60 -31.96 14.22
CA LYS A 843 27.70 -32.94 14.13
C LYS A 843 28.89 -32.42 13.31
N ASN A 844 28.63 -31.84 12.13
CA ASN A 844 29.67 -31.50 11.16
C ASN A 844 30.12 -30.02 11.29
N HIS A 845 29.16 -29.12 11.58
CA HIS A 845 29.30 -27.65 11.58
C HIS A 845 28.74 -27.04 12.90
N PRO A 846 29.28 -27.42 14.08
CA PRO A 846 28.64 -27.16 15.38
C PRO A 846 28.49 -25.69 15.78
N ASP A 847 29.25 -24.78 15.17
CA ASP A 847 29.16 -23.32 15.40
C ASP A 847 28.20 -22.61 14.41
N LEU A 848 27.70 -23.31 13.38
CA LEU A 848 26.79 -22.78 12.37
C LEU A 848 25.38 -22.64 12.96
N LYS A 849 24.79 -21.44 12.82
CA LYS A 849 23.43 -21.17 13.28
C LYS A 849 22.37 -21.55 12.26
N ILE A 850 21.30 -22.20 12.68
CA ILE A 850 20.13 -22.45 11.82
C ILE A 850 19.07 -21.36 12.03
N ILE A 851 18.54 -20.84 10.93
CA ILE A 851 17.49 -19.82 10.86
C ILE A 851 16.27 -20.44 10.15
N ALA A 852 15.14 -20.54 10.84
CA ALA A 852 13.88 -21.07 10.28
C ALA A 852 13.01 -19.92 9.72
N GLY A 853 11.94 -20.24 8.98
CA GLY A 853 11.03 -19.26 8.39
C GLY A 853 11.44 -18.85 6.97
N ASP A 854 12.38 -17.90 6.86
CA ASP A 854 13.00 -17.40 5.61
C ASP A 854 12.01 -17.17 4.45
N ASP A 855 10.90 -16.50 4.78
CA ASP A 855 9.73 -16.23 3.92
C ASP A 855 9.07 -14.90 4.34
N GLN A 856 8.01 -14.48 3.65
CA GLN A 856 7.28 -13.24 3.87
C GLN A 856 6.91 -13.00 5.34
N LYS A 857 7.15 -11.77 5.85
CA LYS A 857 6.71 -11.33 7.20
C LYS A 857 5.24 -11.65 7.50
N SER A 858 4.39 -11.67 6.47
CA SER A 858 2.97 -11.95 6.62
C SER A 858 2.62 -13.35 7.12
N GLY A 859 3.45 -14.36 6.85
CA GLY A 859 3.18 -15.76 7.16
C GLY A 859 3.82 -16.29 8.46
N ILE A 860 4.53 -15.46 9.24
CA ILE A 860 5.31 -15.89 10.42
C ILE A 860 4.46 -16.71 11.40
N LEU A 861 3.27 -16.19 11.76
CA LEU A 861 2.42 -16.81 12.78
C LEU A 861 1.71 -18.09 12.28
N ASP A 862 1.68 -18.31 10.96
CA ASP A 862 1.14 -19.54 10.35
C ASP A 862 2.21 -20.65 10.24
N ARG A 863 3.48 -20.35 10.55
CA ARG A 863 4.63 -21.26 10.41
C ARG A 863 5.37 -21.54 11.73
N LEU A 864 4.67 -21.51 12.87
CA LEU A 864 5.28 -21.68 14.18
C LEU A 864 5.74 -23.11 14.54
N SER A 865 5.31 -24.16 13.81
CA SER A 865 5.65 -25.56 14.10
C SER A 865 7.13 -25.86 14.44
N PRO A 866 8.15 -25.28 13.76
CA PRO A 866 9.56 -25.51 14.11
C PRO A 866 9.95 -24.93 15.47
N PHE A 867 9.28 -23.88 15.92
CA PHE A 867 9.54 -23.21 17.20
C PHE A 867 8.73 -23.80 18.36
N GLU A 868 7.58 -24.41 18.08
CA GLU A 868 6.72 -25.08 19.09
C GLU A 868 7.27 -26.45 19.55
N ASP A 869 8.00 -27.17 18.69
CA ASP A 869 8.61 -28.46 19.03
C ASP A 869 10.01 -28.28 19.64
N THR A 870 10.19 -28.74 20.87
CA THR A 870 11.44 -28.58 21.63
C THR A 870 12.64 -29.33 21.05
N ASP A 871 12.44 -30.38 20.23
CA ASP A 871 13.53 -31.07 19.54
C ASP A 871 13.94 -30.39 18.24
N ALA A 872 13.07 -29.61 17.60
CA ALA A 872 13.45 -28.74 16.50
C ALA A 872 14.09 -27.45 17.04
N LEU A 873 13.41 -26.78 17.97
CA LEU A 873 13.81 -25.49 18.58
C LEU A 873 15.23 -25.51 19.16
N LYS A 874 15.72 -26.65 19.71
CA LYS A 874 17.09 -26.76 20.26
C LYS A 874 18.21 -26.54 19.22
N TYR A 875 17.90 -26.65 17.92
CA TYR A 875 18.82 -26.37 16.81
C TYR A 875 18.60 -24.98 16.19
N ILE A 876 17.41 -24.40 16.36
CA ILE A 876 17.05 -23.12 15.76
C ILE A 876 17.60 -21.97 16.61
N SER A 877 18.35 -21.07 15.97
CA SER A 877 18.91 -19.88 16.61
C SER A 877 18.15 -18.61 16.26
N GLY A 878 17.45 -18.57 15.12
CA GLY A 878 16.80 -17.37 14.61
C GLY A 878 15.58 -17.63 13.73
N LEU A 879 14.81 -16.58 13.49
CA LEU A 879 13.75 -16.48 12.48
C LEU A 879 14.25 -15.58 11.34
N GLY A 880 14.17 -16.08 10.11
CA GLY A 880 14.39 -15.32 8.88
C GLY A 880 13.07 -14.79 8.36
N VAL A 881 13.05 -13.54 7.87
CA VAL A 881 11.85 -12.91 7.31
C VAL A 881 12.19 -12.12 6.06
N HIS A 882 11.27 -12.08 5.09
CA HIS A 882 11.42 -11.37 3.83
C HIS A 882 10.42 -10.23 3.65
N TRP A 883 10.76 -9.26 2.79
CA TRP A 883 9.88 -8.16 2.38
C TRP A 883 9.95 -7.84 0.88
N TYR A 884 8.80 -7.93 0.18
CA TYR A 884 8.66 -7.61 -1.25
C TYR A 884 7.29 -6.97 -1.60
N ARG A 885 6.47 -6.65 -0.58
CA ARG A 885 5.07 -6.23 -0.76
C ARG A 885 4.89 -4.78 -0.32
N ASP A 886 5.04 -3.85 -1.26
CA ASP A 886 4.73 -2.42 -1.06
C ASP A 886 3.25 -2.18 -0.71
N LEU A 887 2.37 -3.12 -1.07
CA LEU A 887 0.92 -3.08 -0.82
C LEU A 887 0.60 -2.73 0.63
N ASP A 888 1.38 -3.25 1.58
CA ASP A 888 1.15 -3.02 3.00
C ASP A 888 1.22 -1.52 3.34
N PHE A 889 2.07 -0.75 2.64
CA PHE A 889 2.22 0.70 2.84
C PHE A 889 1.19 1.55 2.10
N PHE A 890 0.41 0.97 1.18
CA PHE A 890 -0.68 1.66 0.49
C PHE A 890 -2.03 1.55 1.19
N PHE A 891 -2.33 0.43 1.87
CA PHE A 891 -3.70 0.16 2.32
C PHE A 891 -4.09 0.70 3.70
N PHE A 892 -3.18 0.79 4.67
CA PHE A 892 -3.50 1.34 6.00
C PHE A 892 -2.30 2.00 6.69
N SER A 893 -2.56 2.80 7.73
CA SER A 893 -1.58 3.24 8.75
C SER A 893 -1.05 2.09 9.63
N LEU A 894 -1.03 0.85 9.10
CA LEU A 894 -0.73 -0.44 9.76
C LEU A 894 0.07 -1.37 8.81
N GLY A 895 0.80 -0.82 7.84
CA GLY A 895 1.62 -1.60 6.91
C GLY A 895 2.89 -2.19 7.51
N GLY A 896 3.39 -3.29 6.93
CA GLY A 896 4.69 -3.92 7.21
C GLY A 896 4.63 -5.17 8.10
N ASP A 897 3.44 -5.58 8.54
CA ASP A 897 3.22 -6.75 9.42
C ASP A 897 4.02 -6.71 10.75
N PHE A 898 4.44 -5.51 11.18
CA PHE A 898 5.32 -5.33 12.32
C PHE A 898 4.75 -5.85 13.66
N ASP A 899 3.42 -5.86 13.82
CA ASP A 899 2.76 -6.44 14.99
C ASP A 899 2.94 -7.97 15.07
N LYS A 900 3.16 -8.67 13.94
CA LYS A 900 3.50 -10.11 13.92
C LYS A 900 4.93 -10.36 14.40
N LEU A 901 5.88 -9.49 14.03
CA LEU A 901 7.26 -9.54 14.56
C LEU A 901 7.26 -9.33 16.08
N LEU A 902 6.51 -8.35 16.56
CA LEU A 902 6.33 -8.12 18.00
C LEU A 902 5.71 -9.34 18.68
N SER A 903 4.65 -9.91 18.10
CA SER A 903 3.97 -11.11 18.63
C SER A 903 4.91 -12.31 18.71
N PHE A 904 5.69 -12.58 17.65
CA PHE A 904 6.69 -13.64 17.64
C PHE A 904 7.75 -13.44 18.73
N TYR A 905 8.30 -12.23 18.87
CA TYR A 905 9.27 -11.94 19.92
C TYR A 905 8.67 -12.08 21.34
N GLU A 906 7.39 -11.77 21.52
CA GLU A 906 6.72 -11.91 22.82
C GLU A 906 6.52 -13.37 23.27
N ASP A 907 6.51 -14.32 22.33
CA ASP A 907 6.44 -15.76 22.58
C ASP A 907 7.84 -16.43 22.58
N TYR A 908 8.76 -15.98 21.71
CA TYR A 908 10.12 -16.54 21.52
C TYR A 908 11.26 -15.51 21.71
N PRO A 909 11.38 -14.85 22.86
CA PRO A 909 12.31 -13.71 23.05
C PRO A 909 13.80 -14.05 23.02
N ASP A 910 14.16 -15.34 23.14
CA ASP A 910 15.54 -15.83 23.04
C ASP A 910 15.97 -16.12 21.58
N ILE A 911 15.02 -16.12 20.63
CA ILE A 911 15.27 -16.32 19.19
C ILE A 911 15.46 -14.95 18.52
N PHE A 912 16.56 -14.76 17.79
CA PHE A 912 16.78 -13.50 17.07
C PHE A 912 15.96 -13.47 15.77
N MET A 913 15.44 -12.30 15.40
CA MET A 913 14.82 -12.09 14.08
C MET A 913 15.82 -11.40 13.15
N LEU A 914 15.87 -11.83 11.89
CA LEU A 914 16.73 -11.28 10.85
C LEU A 914 15.89 -11.09 9.58
N ALA A 915 15.83 -9.85 9.05
CA ALA A 915 15.35 -9.66 7.69
C ALA A 915 16.44 -10.19 6.75
N THR A 916 16.19 -11.38 6.21
CA THR A 916 17.15 -12.17 5.42
C THR A 916 17.15 -11.80 3.95
N GLU A 917 16.07 -11.19 3.46
CA GLU A 917 15.94 -10.73 2.09
C GLU A 917 14.91 -9.61 1.95
N ALA A 918 15.20 -8.64 1.09
CA ALA A 918 14.30 -7.57 0.74
C ALA A 918 14.67 -6.96 -0.61
N CYS A 919 13.68 -6.68 -1.47
CA CYS A 919 13.92 -5.97 -2.72
C CYS A 919 12.78 -5.00 -3.07
N GLU A 920 13.09 -4.07 -3.98
CA GLU A 920 12.12 -3.16 -4.57
C GLU A 920 12.07 -3.38 -6.08
N GLY A 921 10.97 -2.98 -6.69
CA GLY A 921 10.73 -3.21 -8.10
C GLY A 921 10.33 -4.65 -8.49
N TYR A 922 9.78 -5.41 -7.55
CA TYR A 922 9.12 -6.70 -7.82
C TYR A 922 7.68 -6.53 -8.32
N LEU A 923 6.93 -5.59 -7.73
CA LEU A 923 5.51 -5.41 -8.04
C LEU A 923 5.27 -4.63 -9.34
N PRO A 924 4.23 -4.97 -10.13
CA PRO A 924 3.74 -4.13 -11.23
C PRO A 924 3.44 -2.69 -10.80
N SER A 925 3.47 -1.74 -11.74
CA SER A 925 3.37 -0.29 -11.44
C SER A 925 2.01 0.16 -10.90
N TRP A 926 1.00 -0.70 -10.97
CA TRP A 926 -0.34 -0.49 -10.41
C TRP A 926 -0.50 -1.11 -9.00
N LEU A 927 0.49 -1.88 -8.51
CA LEU A 927 0.52 -2.52 -7.18
C LEU A 927 1.64 -1.98 -6.26
N GLY A 928 2.67 -1.35 -6.80
CA GLY A 928 3.83 -0.87 -6.06
C GLY A 928 4.67 0.09 -6.89
N THR A 929 5.98 0.15 -6.66
CA THR A 929 6.85 1.10 -7.36
C THR A 929 7.13 0.76 -8.84
N GLY A 930 6.54 -0.30 -9.40
CA GLY A 930 6.74 -0.76 -10.78
C GLY A 930 7.82 -1.82 -10.92
N SER A 931 7.71 -2.74 -11.88
CA SER A 931 8.68 -3.83 -12.02
C SER A 931 10.00 -3.36 -12.65
N GLY A 932 11.12 -3.97 -12.27
CA GLY A 932 12.46 -3.65 -12.79
C GLY A 932 13.03 -2.33 -12.28
N VAL A 933 14.10 -1.86 -12.93
CA VAL A 933 14.93 -0.73 -12.45
C VAL A 933 14.29 0.65 -12.62
N SER A 934 14.69 1.63 -11.79
CA SER A 934 14.19 3.02 -11.83
C SER A 934 15.28 4.06 -12.13
N LEU A 935 16.25 3.74 -12.99
CA LEU A 935 17.44 4.58 -13.22
C LEU A 935 17.15 6.00 -13.74
N THR A 936 16.11 6.18 -14.56
CA THR A 936 15.77 7.47 -15.19
C THR A 936 14.55 8.17 -14.58
N ASP A 937 13.97 7.61 -13.51
CA ASP A 937 12.81 8.14 -12.82
C ASP A 937 13.20 8.43 -11.37
N ALA A 938 13.59 9.69 -11.13
CA ALA A 938 14.11 10.14 -9.84
C ALA A 938 13.04 10.14 -8.73
N ASP A 939 11.77 10.32 -9.09
CA ASP A 939 10.66 10.31 -8.14
C ASP A 939 10.40 8.88 -7.65
N LYS A 940 10.26 7.92 -8.56
CA LYS A 940 10.11 6.49 -8.25
C LYS A 940 11.32 5.93 -7.51
N SER A 941 12.53 6.23 -7.97
CA SER A 941 13.78 5.77 -7.35
C SER A 941 13.93 6.32 -5.92
N TRP A 942 13.46 7.55 -5.65
CA TRP A 942 13.39 8.08 -4.30
C TRP A 942 12.32 7.40 -3.43
N SER A 943 11.13 7.12 -3.98
CA SER A 943 10.07 6.40 -3.26
C SER A 943 10.52 5.00 -2.81
N ARG A 944 11.24 4.25 -3.64
CA ARG A 944 11.85 2.96 -3.28
C ARG A 944 12.78 3.07 -2.07
N ALA A 945 13.60 4.12 -2.07
CA ALA A 945 14.50 4.42 -0.97
C ALA A 945 13.74 4.82 0.30
N GLU A 946 12.59 5.50 0.19
CA GLU A 946 11.74 5.76 1.34
C GLU A 946 11.09 4.49 1.91
N ASN A 947 10.69 3.53 1.06
CA ASN A 947 10.16 2.25 1.51
C ASN A 947 11.22 1.44 2.28
N TYR A 948 12.45 1.34 1.77
CA TYR A 948 13.59 0.74 2.50
C TYR A 948 13.79 1.42 3.87
N GLY A 949 13.85 2.76 3.89
CA GLY A 949 14.10 3.52 5.13
C GLY A 949 12.99 3.34 6.17
N HIS A 950 11.75 3.22 5.72
CA HIS A 950 10.59 2.95 6.57
C HIS A 950 10.64 1.54 7.16
N ASP A 951 10.78 0.53 6.29
CA ASP A 951 10.77 -0.88 6.67
C ASP A 951 11.87 -1.21 7.68
N ILE A 952 13.12 -0.81 7.40
CA ILE A 952 14.27 -1.02 8.29
C ILE A 952 14.03 -0.38 9.67
N ILE A 953 13.46 0.83 9.75
CA ILE A 953 13.23 1.50 11.04
C ILE A 953 12.18 0.76 11.87
N GLU A 954 11.07 0.36 11.26
CA GLU A 954 9.96 -0.25 11.99
C GLU A 954 10.21 -1.74 12.30
N ASP A 955 10.92 -2.49 11.44
CA ASP A 955 11.46 -3.83 11.76
C ASP A 955 12.36 -3.79 13.00
N ILE A 956 13.30 -2.84 13.06
CA ILE A 956 14.18 -2.67 14.23
C ILE A 956 13.40 -2.18 15.46
N ASN A 957 12.36 -1.37 15.28
CA ASN A 957 11.47 -1.00 16.39
C ASN A 957 10.68 -2.21 16.93
N ASN A 958 10.56 -3.29 16.15
CA ASN A 958 9.89 -4.55 16.49
C ASN A 958 10.87 -5.74 16.54
N TYR A 959 12.02 -5.53 17.18
CA TYR A 959 13.01 -6.55 17.59
C TYR A 959 13.81 -7.26 16.49
N VAL A 960 13.66 -6.90 15.21
CA VAL A 960 14.56 -7.38 14.16
C VAL A 960 15.98 -6.86 14.41
N ALA A 961 16.96 -7.76 14.29
CA ALA A 961 18.34 -7.53 14.68
C ALA A 961 19.30 -7.26 13.50
N GLY A 962 18.84 -7.41 12.26
CA GLY A 962 19.61 -7.07 11.06
C GLY A 962 18.72 -7.08 9.82
N TRP A 963 19.21 -6.52 8.72
CA TRP A 963 18.44 -6.39 7.48
C TRP A 963 19.35 -6.54 6.26
N THR A 964 18.89 -7.31 5.26
CA THR A 964 19.69 -7.76 4.13
C THR A 964 18.99 -7.42 2.82
N ASP A 965 19.61 -6.54 2.04
CA ASP A 965 19.26 -6.20 0.66
C ASP A 965 19.35 -7.41 -0.27
N TRP A 966 18.73 -7.34 -1.44
CA TRP A 966 18.76 -8.43 -2.40
C TRP A 966 20.03 -8.46 -3.25
N ASN A 967 19.95 -8.13 -4.53
CA ASN A 967 21.12 -8.17 -5.42
C ASN A 967 22.06 -7.00 -5.14
N LEU A 968 23.30 -7.28 -4.70
CA LEU A 968 24.35 -6.24 -4.49
C LEU A 968 24.62 -5.38 -5.75
N ALA A 969 24.37 -5.92 -6.94
CA ALA A 969 24.38 -5.15 -8.18
C ALA A 969 23.48 -5.83 -9.23
N LEU A 970 22.85 -5.03 -10.10
CA LEU A 970 22.19 -5.51 -11.32
C LEU A 970 22.68 -4.69 -12.52
N ASP A 971 22.32 -5.06 -13.74
CA ASP A 971 22.49 -4.17 -14.90
C ASP A 971 21.32 -3.20 -15.05
N THR A 972 21.38 -2.30 -16.04
CA THR A 972 20.30 -1.33 -16.32
C THR A 972 19.01 -1.94 -16.86
N THR A 973 18.88 -3.28 -16.89
CA THR A 973 17.61 -3.99 -17.12
C THR A 973 17.05 -4.66 -15.86
N GLY A 974 17.82 -4.71 -14.76
CA GLY A 974 17.44 -5.44 -13.54
C GLY A 974 17.83 -6.92 -13.57
N GLY A 975 18.75 -7.30 -14.46
CA GLY A 975 19.17 -8.68 -14.68
C GLY A 975 20.68 -8.92 -14.48
N PRO A 976 21.21 -10.07 -14.92
CA PRO A 976 20.49 -11.16 -15.58
C PRO A 976 19.61 -11.97 -14.62
N ASN A 977 18.45 -12.42 -15.10
CA ASN A 977 17.55 -13.34 -14.41
C ASN A 977 17.02 -14.33 -15.47
N TRP A 978 17.15 -15.65 -15.27
CA TRP A 978 16.78 -16.62 -16.31
C TRP A 978 15.27 -16.80 -16.46
N ALA A 979 14.50 -16.39 -15.46
CA ALA A 979 13.04 -16.48 -15.40
C ALA A 979 12.36 -15.13 -15.66
N ASP A 980 13.08 -14.15 -16.23
CA ASP A 980 12.61 -12.78 -16.52
C ASP A 980 12.02 -12.02 -15.30
N ASN A 981 12.35 -12.45 -14.07
CA ASN A 981 11.90 -11.82 -12.81
C ASN A 981 12.77 -10.59 -12.45
N TYR A 982 12.69 -9.53 -13.26
CA TYR A 982 13.53 -8.33 -13.10
C TYR A 982 13.09 -7.46 -11.92
N VAL A 983 14.06 -7.08 -11.08
CA VAL A 983 13.87 -6.19 -9.91
C VAL A 983 14.90 -5.06 -9.91
N ASP A 984 14.85 -4.17 -8.93
CA ASP A 984 15.83 -3.10 -8.77
C ASP A 984 16.98 -3.45 -7.80
N ALA A 985 18.08 -2.70 -7.87
CA ALA A 985 19.22 -2.86 -6.96
C ALA A 985 19.81 -1.49 -6.54
N PRO A 986 20.44 -1.38 -5.35
CA PRO A 986 21.05 -0.12 -4.93
C PRO A 986 22.24 0.33 -5.79
N ILE A 987 22.91 -0.58 -6.50
CA ILE A 987 23.88 -0.30 -7.56
C ILE A 987 23.44 -0.95 -8.87
N LEU A 988 23.41 -0.16 -9.95
CA LEU A 988 23.20 -0.62 -11.33
C LEU A 988 24.47 -0.45 -12.15
N VAL A 989 24.77 -1.39 -13.06
CA VAL A 989 26.00 -1.44 -13.87
C VAL A 989 25.69 -1.16 -15.34
N ASP A 990 26.55 -0.39 -16.01
CA ASP A 990 26.56 -0.26 -17.47
C ASP A 990 26.92 -1.59 -18.15
N GLU A 991 25.93 -2.34 -18.61
CA GLU A 991 26.11 -3.61 -19.29
C GLU A 991 26.60 -3.52 -20.74
N ALA A 992 26.61 -2.33 -21.35
CA ALA A 992 27.02 -2.15 -22.74
C ALA A 992 28.54 -2.16 -22.89
N ASN A 993 29.28 -1.64 -21.90
CA ASN A 993 30.74 -1.59 -21.94
C ASN A 993 31.45 -1.56 -20.56
N GLY A 994 30.72 -1.54 -19.44
CA GLY A 994 31.31 -1.55 -18.10
C GLY A 994 32.09 -0.29 -17.69
N ALA A 995 31.84 0.87 -18.34
CA ALA A 995 32.55 2.13 -18.05
C ALA A 995 31.97 2.93 -16.87
N GLU A 996 30.70 2.75 -16.53
CA GLU A 996 29.99 3.48 -15.48
C GLU A 996 29.17 2.52 -14.58
N PHE A 997 28.93 2.91 -13.34
CA PHE A 997 27.91 2.33 -12.48
C PHE A 997 27.14 3.42 -11.73
N TYR A 998 25.90 3.12 -11.34
CA TYR A 998 24.92 4.09 -10.86
C TYR A 998 24.50 3.71 -9.43
N LYS A 999 24.82 4.58 -8.47
CA LYS A 999 24.39 4.43 -7.07
C LYS A 999 23.03 5.09 -6.89
N GLN A 1000 22.02 4.29 -6.58
CA GLN A 1000 20.64 4.75 -6.41
C GLN A 1000 20.38 5.30 -5.00
N PRO A 1001 19.34 6.14 -4.81
CA PRO A 1001 18.82 6.54 -3.49
C PRO A 1001 18.78 5.43 -2.43
N MET A 1002 18.39 4.19 -2.78
CA MET A 1002 18.38 3.03 -1.88
C MET A 1002 19.74 2.75 -1.23
N PHE A 1003 20.85 2.92 -1.96
CA PHE A 1003 22.22 2.74 -1.45
C PHE A 1003 22.51 3.70 -0.29
N TYR A 1004 22.06 4.96 -0.41
CA TYR A 1004 22.29 5.98 0.61
C TYR A 1004 21.43 5.72 1.85
N ILE A 1005 20.18 5.28 1.68
CA ILE A 1005 19.31 4.90 2.80
C ILE A 1005 19.86 3.67 3.53
N MET A 1006 20.25 2.61 2.83
CA MET A 1006 20.96 1.47 3.43
C MET A 1006 22.23 1.89 4.17
N GLY A 1007 22.98 2.83 3.59
CA GLY A 1007 24.20 3.39 4.17
C GLY A 1007 23.98 4.17 5.47
N HIS A 1008 22.83 4.84 5.64
CA HIS A 1008 22.50 5.48 6.91
C HIS A 1008 22.44 4.47 8.07
N PHE A 1009 22.04 3.22 7.84
CA PHE A 1009 22.02 2.20 8.89
C PHE A 1009 23.37 1.48 9.00
N SER A 1010 23.78 0.79 7.94
CA SER A 1010 24.99 -0.03 7.88
C SER A 1010 26.26 0.71 8.31
N LYS A 1011 26.42 1.98 7.88
CA LYS A 1011 27.64 2.73 8.19
C LYS A 1011 27.77 3.09 9.65
N PHE A 1012 26.66 3.49 10.27
CA PHE A 1012 26.66 4.16 11.57
C PHE A 1012 26.16 3.28 12.72
N ILE A 1013 25.57 2.12 12.43
CA ILE A 1013 25.10 1.13 13.42
C ILE A 1013 25.94 -0.16 13.26
N PRO A 1014 27.17 -0.21 13.80
CA PRO A 1014 28.00 -1.40 13.72
C PRO A 1014 27.40 -2.57 14.49
N ALA A 1015 27.74 -3.80 14.10
CA ALA A 1015 27.38 -5.02 14.80
C ALA A 1015 27.76 -4.93 16.29
N GLY A 1016 26.89 -5.44 17.17
CA GLY A 1016 27.03 -5.31 18.62
C GLY A 1016 26.42 -4.03 19.21
N SER A 1017 25.98 -3.06 18.40
CA SER A 1017 25.14 -1.95 18.88
C SER A 1017 23.84 -2.48 19.49
N LYS A 1018 23.29 -1.78 20.48
CA LYS A 1018 21.95 -2.09 21.03
C LYS A 1018 20.96 -1.00 20.71
N ARG A 1019 19.75 -1.36 20.28
CA ARG A 1019 18.62 -0.42 20.21
C ARG A 1019 18.31 0.06 21.63
N ILE A 1020 18.07 1.36 21.79
CA ILE A 1020 17.66 1.98 23.06
C ILE A 1020 16.21 2.48 22.97
N GLU A 1021 15.65 2.98 24.08
CA GLU A 1021 14.29 3.51 24.04
C GLU A 1021 14.21 4.92 23.47
N PHE A 1022 13.26 5.11 22.55
CA PHE A 1022 13.07 6.35 21.81
C PHE A 1022 11.62 6.45 21.29
N PRO A 1023 10.67 6.95 22.12
CA PRO A 1023 9.24 6.73 21.92
C PRO A 1023 8.65 7.43 20.67
N LYS A 1024 7.49 6.96 20.20
CA LYS A 1024 6.68 7.65 19.16
C LYS A 1024 6.02 8.89 19.76
N THR A 1025 6.09 10.02 19.07
CA THR A 1025 5.35 11.25 19.37
C THR A 1025 4.04 11.25 18.59
N LYS A 1026 2.89 11.45 19.26
CA LYS A 1026 1.55 11.42 18.63
C LYS A 1026 1.29 12.50 17.56
N THR A 1027 2.22 13.42 17.34
CA THR A 1027 2.07 14.63 16.52
C THR A 1027 2.67 14.55 15.12
N LEU A 1028 3.38 13.47 14.77
CA LEU A 1028 4.08 13.32 13.49
C LEU A 1028 3.86 11.89 12.97
N SER A 1029 2.98 11.71 11.98
CA SER A 1029 2.57 10.40 11.46
C SER A 1029 3.52 9.81 10.42
N SER A 1030 4.08 10.65 9.54
CA SER A 1030 4.97 10.24 8.43
C SER A 1030 6.47 10.35 8.80
N PHE A 1031 6.76 10.35 10.10
CA PHE A 1031 8.08 10.62 10.66
C PHE A 1031 8.59 9.40 11.43
N HIS A 1032 9.55 8.69 10.84
CA HIS A 1032 10.08 7.45 11.40
C HIS A 1032 11.39 7.72 12.12
N ARG A 1033 11.62 6.98 13.20
CA ARG A 1033 12.80 7.16 14.06
C ARG A 1033 13.16 5.90 14.84
N THR A 1034 14.44 5.73 15.13
CA THR A 1034 14.98 4.73 16.05
C THR A 1034 16.35 5.16 16.57
N ALA A 1035 16.83 4.60 17.68
CA ALA A 1035 18.08 5.02 18.32
C ALA A 1035 18.86 3.85 18.91
N PHE A 1036 20.18 4.01 18.98
CA PHE A 1036 21.12 2.98 19.41
C PHE A 1036 22.21 3.54 20.32
N VAL A 1037 22.76 2.66 21.15
CA VAL A 1037 24.09 2.81 21.75
C VAL A 1037 25.05 1.83 21.07
N THR A 1038 26.19 2.35 20.60
CA THR A 1038 27.20 1.60 19.85
C THR A 1038 28.28 0.99 20.78
N PRO A 1039 29.08 0.00 20.34
CA PRO A 1039 30.23 -0.51 21.09
C PRO A 1039 31.24 0.57 21.48
N GLU A 1040 31.37 1.64 20.67
CA GLU A 1040 32.21 2.80 20.93
C GLU A 1040 31.60 3.77 21.97
N ASN A 1041 30.50 3.40 22.62
CA ASN A 1041 29.75 4.20 23.60
C ASN A 1041 29.19 5.51 23.03
N ARG A 1042 28.92 5.56 21.72
CA ARG A 1042 28.21 6.67 21.06
C ARG A 1042 26.72 6.40 21.02
N VAL A 1043 25.90 7.46 21.06
CA VAL A 1043 24.49 7.37 20.69
C VAL A 1043 24.33 7.76 19.22
N VAL A 1044 23.61 6.92 18.48
CA VAL A 1044 23.26 7.12 17.07
C VAL A 1044 21.74 7.11 16.95
N ILE A 1045 21.17 8.13 16.30
CA ILE A 1045 19.73 8.27 16.11
C ILE A 1045 19.45 8.38 14.61
N GLN A 1046 18.54 7.54 14.14
CA GLN A 1046 17.98 7.60 12.80
C GLN A 1046 16.70 8.42 12.85
N PHE A 1047 16.59 9.38 11.93
CA PHE A 1047 15.35 10.08 11.66
C PHE A 1047 15.07 10.03 10.17
N MET A 1048 13.81 9.86 9.82
CA MET A 1048 13.33 9.83 8.45
C MET A 1048 12.06 10.68 8.35
N ASN A 1049 12.09 11.66 7.46
CA ASN A 1049 10.98 12.54 7.16
C ASN A 1049 10.44 12.23 5.76
N ARG A 1050 9.27 11.58 5.69
CA ARG A 1050 8.55 11.30 4.43
C ARG A 1050 7.53 12.39 4.08
N ASP A 1051 7.37 13.41 4.94
CA ASP A 1051 6.48 14.53 4.65
C ASP A 1051 7.07 15.43 3.55
N SER A 1052 6.19 16.04 2.77
CA SER A 1052 6.50 17.08 1.77
C SER A 1052 6.90 18.43 2.39
N SER A 1053 7.02 18.50 3.71
CA SER A 1053 7.44 19.68 4.47
C SER A 1053 8.60 19.36 5.41
N ALA A 1054 9.40 20.37 5.77
CA ALA A 1054 10.53 20.19 6.68
C ALA A 1054 10.07 20.11 8.14
N VAL A 1055 10.50 19.06 8.85
CA VAL A 1055 10.16 18.83 10.26
C VAL A 1055 11.27 19.37 11.17
N THR A 1056 10.91 20.03 12.27
CA THR A 1056 11.88 20.49 13.29
C THR A 1056 11.67 19.72 14.59
N VAL A 1057 12.73 19.12 15.12
CA VAL A 1057 12.70 18.32 16.35
C VAL A 1057 13.75 18.81 17.34
N SER A 1058 13.42 18.78 18.62
CA SER A 1058 14.36 19.03 19.72
C SER A 1058 14.59 17.75 20.52
N VAL A 1059 15.85 17.40 20.79
CA VAL A 1059 16.22 16.13 21.42
C VAL A 1059 16.97 16.41 22.71
N LYS A 1060 16.47 15.88 23.82
CA LYS A 1060 17.11 15.94 25.14
C LYS A 1060 18.10 14.80 25.32
N GLN A 1061 19.32 15.17 25.71
CA GLN A 1061 20.42 14.26 26.03
C GLN A 1061 20.34 13.73 27.46
N THR A 1062 21.14 12.70 27.74
CA THR A 1062 21.25 12.08 29.08
C THR A 1062 21.77 13.07 30.16
N ASP A 1063 22.48 14.12 29.77
CA ASP A 1063 22.92 15.21 30.67
C ASP A 1063 21.89 16.35 30.81
N SER A 1064 20.67 16.13 30.31
CA SER A 1064 19.54 17.06 30.26
C SER A 1064 19.69 18.31 29.38
N LYS A 1065 20.79 18.47 28.62
CA LYS A 1065 20.85 19.51 27.57
C LYS A 1065 20.05 19.09 26.34
N THR A 1066 19.65 20.05 25.50
CA THR A 1066 18.94 19.79 24.25
C THR A 1066 19.77 20.17 23.04
N PHE A 1067 19.45 19.61 21.88
CA PHE A 1067 19.87 20.14 20.58
C PHE A 1067 18.66 20.12 19.63
N THR A 1068 18.59 21.11 18.75
CA THR A 1068 17.48 21.26 17.78
C THR A 1068 17.95 20.95 16.36
N LEU A 1069 17.18 20.15 15.63
CA LEU A 1069 17.43 19.75 14.24
C LEU A 1069 16.27 20.16 13.33
N SER A 1070 16.61 20.59 12.11
CA SER A 1070 15.67 20.70 11.00
C SER A 1070 15.98 19.60 9.98
N LEU A 1071 14.96 18.83 9.65
CA LEU A 1071 14.96 17.73 8.69
C LEU A 1071 14.23 18.20 7.43
N PRO A 1072 14.89 18.29 6.26
CA PRO A 1072 14.23 18.64 5.01
C PRO A 1072 13.04 17.71 4.70
N ALA A 1073 12.12 18.18 3.86
CA ALA A 1073 11.12 17.32 3.24
C ALA A 1073 11.80 16.16 2.49
N HIS A 1074 11.19 14.97 2.50
CA HIS A 1074 11.70 13.77 1.83
C HIS A 1074 13.21 13.55 2.08
N SER A 1075 13.57 13.28 3.34
CA SER A 1075 14.96 13.13 3.76
C SER A 1075 15.17 12.15 4.91
N MET A 1076 16.40 11.63 4.98
CA MET A 1076 16.89 10.84 6.11
C MET A 1076 18.08 11.55 6.76
N GLN A 1077 18.13 11.53 8.09
CA GLN A 1077 19.26 12.03 8.86
C GLN A 1077 19.77 10.98 9.85
N THR A 1078 21.08 10.75 9.86
CA THR A 1078 21.77 10.05 10.95
C THR A 1078 22.44 11.07 11.85
N VAL A 1079 22.08 11.04 13.13
CA VAL A 1079 22.52 11.96 14.17
C VAL A 1079 23.44 11.20 15.12
N ILE A 1080 24.65 11.70 15.33
CA ILE A 1080 25.69 11.01 16.09
C ILE A 1080 26.21 11.91 17.20
N LEU A 1081 26.18 11.40 18.43
CA LEU A 1081 26.74 12.05 19.60
C LEU A 1081 28.21 11.58 19.81
N PRO A 1082 29.06 12.39 20.45
CA PRO A 1082 30.38 11.95 20.89
C PRO A 1082 30.29 10.81 21.93
N PRO A 1083 31.33 9.98 22.09
CA PRO A 1083 31.36 8.93 23.10
C PRO A 1083 31.20 9.52 24.51
N SER A 1084 30.44 8.85 25.38
CA SER A 1084 30.26 9.27 26.78
C SER A 1084 30.34 8.11 27.76
N THR A 1085 30.81 8.39 28.98
CA THR A 1085 30.97 7.37 30.02
C THR A 1085 29.66 6.86 30.61
N VAL A 1086 28.55 7.56 30.35
CA VAL A 1086 27.18 7.17 30.75
C VAL A 1086 26.39 6.46 29.66
N THR A 1087 26.84 6.51 28.40
CA THR A 1087 26.18 5.90 27.24
C THR A 1087 26.82 4.55 26.91
N LYS A 1088 26.71 3.60 27.85
CA LYS A 1088 27.33 2.26 27.75
C LYS A 1088 26.31 1.19 27.38
N ILE A 1089 26.74 0.20 26.59
CA ILE A 1089 26.01 -1.06 26.47
C ILE A 1089 26.08 -1.78 27.83
N PHE A 1090 24.93 -2.12 28.41
CA PHE A 1090 24.90 -2.90 29.65
C PHE A 1090 25.14 -4.38 29.34
N SER A 1091 26.33 -4.88 29.67
CA SER A 1091 26.55 -6.31 29.80
C SER A 1091 25.84 -6.82 31.06
N VAL A 1092 25.23 -8.01 30.99
CA VAL A 1092 24.63 -8.74 32.14
C VAL A 1092 25.69 -9.13 33.21
N LEU A 1093 26.96 -8.75 33.01
CA LEU A 1093 28.13 -9.19 33.77
C LEU A 1093 28.60 -8.24 34.90
N GLN A 1094 27.91 -7.13 35.19
CA GLN A 1094 28.22 -6.25 36.32
C GLN A 1094 27.38 -6.51 37.60
N LEU A 1095 27.01 -7.76 37.84
CA LEU A 1095 26.45 -8.21 39.11
C LEU A 1095 27.55 -8.77 40.01
N SER A 1096 27.50 -8.45 41.31
CA SER A 1096 28.55 -8.78 42.28
C SER A 1096 28.93 -10.27 42.29
N ALA A 1097 30.18 -10.62 42.63
CA ALA A 1097 30.65 -12.01 42.64
C ALA A 1097 29.76 -12.95 43.50
N SER A 1098 29.21 -12.44 44.61
CA SER A 1098 28.23 -13.15 45.44
C SER A 1098 26.88 -13.37 44.75
N PHE A 1099 26.42 -12.42 43.93
CA PHE A 1099 25.19 -12.58 43.15
C PHE A 1099 25.42 -13.57 41.99
N LYS A 1100 26.60 -13.54 41.36
CA LYS A 1100 26.97 -14.46 40.29
C LYS A 1100 26.98 -15.92 40.75
N GLN A 1101 27.40 -16.18 42.00
CA GLN A 1101 27.31 -17.51 42.61
C GLN A 1101 25.86 -17.96 42.84
N TYR A 1102 24.98 -17.07 43.31
CA TYR A 1102 23.55 -17.35 43.53
C TYR A 1102 22.79 -17.54 42.20
N TYR A 1103 23.05 -16.70 41.21
CA TYR A 1103 22.45 -16.77 39.87
C TYR A 1103 22.88 -18.03 39.10
N ASN A 1104 24.15 -18.44 39.21
CA ASN A 1104 24.62 -19.68 38.59
C ASN A 1104 24.04 -20.94 39.26
N GLN A 1105 23.75 -20.90 40.57
CA GLN A 1105 23.05 -22.01 41.25
C GLN A 1105 21.62 -22.20 40.76
N LEU A 1106 20.94 -21.13 40.31
CA LEU A 1106 19.60 -21.18 39.72
C LEU A 1106 19.57 -21.66 38.25
N ARG A 1107 20.74 -21.91 37.64
CA ARG A 1107 20.91 -22.38 36.26
C ARG A 1107 21.58 -23.76 36.14
N ASP A 1108 21.76 -24.49 37.24
CA ASP A 1108 22.22 -25.88 37.20
C ASP A 1108 21.10 -26.79 36.66
N PRO A 1109 21.27 -27.52 35.54
CA PRO A 1109 20.24 -28.39 34.98
C PRO A 1109 19.89 -29.60 35.89
N ASN A 1110 20.68 -29.87 36.93
CA ASN A 1110 20.35 -30.88 37.96
C ASN A 1110 19.51 -30.32 39.11
N PHE A 1111 18.88 -29.15 38.97
CA PHE A 1111 18.13 -28.47 40.04
C PHE A 1111 16.59 -28.46 39.85
N PRO A 1112 15.88 -29.58 40.11
CA PRO A 1112 14.42 -29.62 40.18
C PRO A 1112 13.90 -29.36 41.62
N PRO A 1113 12.59 -29.17 41.84
CA PRO A 1113 11.70 -28.24 41.16
C PRO A 1113 10.97 -27.33 42.18
N ALA A 1114 10.95 -26.01 41.98
CA ALA A 1114 10.07 -25.09 42.74
C ALA A 1114 9.90 -23.71 42.08
N THR A 1115 10.85 -23.28 41.24
CA THR A 1115 10.80 -22.00 40.53
C THR A 1115 9.65 -21.98 39.53
N THR A 1116 8.54 -21.31 39.86
CA THR A 1116 7.39 -21.21 38.94
C THR A 1116 7.67 -20.26 37.77
N PRO A 1117 6.91 -20.31 36.66
CA PRO A 1117 7.04 -19.34 35.56
C PRO A 1117 6.92 -17.88 36.02
N LEU A 1118 6.16 -17.62 37.09
CA LEU A 1118 6.02 -16.30 37.70
C LEU A 1118 7.34 -15.84 38.36
N HIS A 1119 8.07 -16.74 39.03
CA HIS A 1119 9.39 -16.43 39.58
C HIS A 1119 10.39 -16.08 38.47
N VAL A 1120 10.42 -16.84 37.37
CA VAL A 1120 11.32 -16.55 36.24
C VAL A 1120 11.01 -15.20 35.61
N ALA A 1121 9.73 -14.89 35.36
CA ALA A 1121 9.31 -13.60 34.83
C ALA A 1121 9.71 -12.43 35.75
N VAL A 1122 9.52 -12.58 37.06
CA VAL A 1122 9.95 -11.59 38.06
C VAL A 1122 11.46 -11.39 38.07
N LEU A 1123 12.24 -12.48 38.07
CA LEU A 1123 13.72 -12.42 38.09
C LEU A 1123 14.29 -11.71 36.86
N ASN A 1124 13.60 -11.80 35.72
CA ASN A 1124 13.96 -11.14 34.46
C ASN A 1124 13.38 -9.72 34.30
N ASN A 1125 12.66 -9.19 35.31
CA ASN A 1125 11.92 -7.91 35.24
C ASN A 1125 10.86 -7.85 34.11
N ASP A 1126 10.32 -8.99 33.71
CA ASP A 1126 9.37 -9.12 32.61
C ASP A 1126 7.93 -8.82 33.07
N PHE A 1127 7.62 -7.52 33.15
CA PHE A 1127 6.31 -7.03 33.60
C PHE A 1127 5.15 -7.56 32.75
N ASN A 1128 5.33 -7.69 31.43
CA ASN A 1128 4.27 -8.16 30.52
C ASN A 1128 3.97 -9.65 30.72
N ARG A 1129 5.00 -10.50 30.88
CA ARG A 1129 4.81 -11.91 31.21
C ARG A 1129 4.22 -12.09 32.61
N VAL A 1130 4.60 -11.27 33.59
CA VAL A 1130 3.92 -11.24 34.90
C VAL A 1130 2.43 -10.90 34.71
N CYS A 1131 2.07 -9.83 33.97
CA CYS A 1131 0.68 -9.51 33.63
C CYS A 1131 -0.07 -10.69 32.99
N ARG A 1132 0.51 -11.35 31.98
CA ARG A 1132 -0.10 -12.48 31.26
C ARG A 1132 -0.31 -13.72 32.14
N LEU A 1133 0.67 -14.06 32.97
CA LEU A 1133 0.56 -15.21 33.88
C LEU A 1133 -0.53 -15.00 34.92
N LEU A 1134 -0.64 -13.78 35.45
CA LEU A 1134 -1.66 -13.40 36.43
C LEU A 1134 -3.06 -13.32 35.80
N SER A 1135 -3.20 -12.72 34.62
CA SER A 1135 -4.51 -12.55 33.97
C SER A 1135 -5.13 -13.86 33.47
N LYS A 1136 -4.30 -14.83 33.07
CA LYS A 1136 -4.77 -16.19 32.69
C LYS A 1136 -5.17 -17.05 33.91
N GLY A 1137 -4.84 -16.65 35.15
CA GLY A 1137 -5.18 -17.40 36.36
C GLY A 1137 -4.49 -18.76 36.51
N ILE A 1138 -3.45 -19.03 35.70
CA ILE A 1138 -2.76 -20.32 35.61
C ILE A 1138 -1.53 -20.45 36.54
N VAL A 1139 -1.23 -19.43 37.34
CA VAL A 1139 -0.13 -19.45 38.32
C VAL A 1139 -0.65 -19.15 39.72
N ASP A 1140 -0.11 -19.86 40.71
CA ASP A 1140 -0.28 -19.50 42.12
C ASP A 1140 0.65 -18.34 42.47
N ILE A 1141 0.06 -17.22 42.86
CA ILE A 1141 0.73 -15.97 43.26
C ILE A 1141 1.39 -16.13 44.63
N GLY A 1142 0.85 -17.01 45.48
CA GLY A 1142 1.39 -17.37 46.79
C GLY A 1142 2.48 -18.45 46.74
N ALA A 1143 2.78 -19.00 45.56
CA ALA A 1143 3.84 -19.98 45.40
C ALA A 1143 5.18 -19.42 45.88
N THR A 1144 5.97 -20.30 46.50
CA THR A 1144 7.30 -19.98 47.02
C THR A 1144 8.33 -20.96 46.47
N ASP A 1145 9.57 -20.48 46.28
CA ASP A 1145 10.71 -21.32 45.93
C ASP A 1145 11.23 -22.13 47.13
N GLN A 1146 12.29 -22.92 46.93
CA GLN A 1146 12.89 -23.75 47.99
C GLN A 1146 13.49 -22.94 49.17
N THR A 1147 13.69 -21.63 49.00
CA THR A 1147 14.10 -20.70 50.07
C THR A 1147 12.90 -20.08 50.81
N GLY A 1148 11.68 -20.41 50.39
CA GLY A 1148 10.44 -19.82 50.86
C GLY A 1148 10.14 -18.44 50.25
N CYS A 1149 10.97 -17.95 49.31
CA CYS A 1149 10.74 -16.66 48.69
C CYS A 1149 9.66 -16.78 47.63
N SER A 1150 8.64 -15.92 47.72
CA SER A 1150 7.62 -15.72 46.69
C SER A 1150 8.08 -14.78 45.58
N ALA A 1151 7.31 -14.73 44.49
CA ALA A 1151 7.42 -13.73 43.44
C ALA A 1151 7.55 -12.30 43.98
N LEU A 1152 6.75 -11.91 44.99
CA LEU A 1152 6.83 -10.56 45.57
C LEU A 1152 8.11 -10.35 46.39
N ASN A 1153 8.63 -11.39 47.06
CA ASN A 1153 9.91 -11.28 47.78
C ASN A 1153 11.08 -11.04 46.81
N HIS A 1154 11.10 -11.69 45.64
CA HIS A 1154 12.12 -11.47 44.60
C HIS A 1154 11.98 -10.12 43.91
N ALA A 1155 10.76 -9.74 43.51
CA ALA A 1155 10.49 -8.42 42.94
C ALA A 1155 10.94 -7.30 43.88
N ALA A 1156 10.71 -7.47 45.18
CA ALA A 1156 11.17 -6.54 46.21
C ALA A 1156 12.69 -6.54 46.37
N LEU A 1157 13.36 -7.70 46.34
CA LEU A 1157 14.83 -7.80 46.43
C LEU A 1157 15.55 -7.12 45.27
N LEU A 1158 14.94 -7.12 44.08
CA LEU A 1158 15.51 -6.59 42.83
C LEU A 1158 15.03 -5.16 42.50
N GLY A 1159 14.08 -4.61 43.26
CA GLY A 1159 13.60 -3.24 43.08
C GLY A 1159 12.58 -3.05 41.96
N HIS A 1160 11.92 -4.12 41.51
CA HIS A 1160 10.99 -4.10 40.37
C HIS A 1160 9.63 -3.47 40.76
N LEU A 1161 9.61 -2.15 40.98
CA LEU A 1161 8.48 -1.40 41.56
C LEU A 1161 7.12 -1.71 40.89
N LYS A 1162 7.04 -1.63 39.56
CA LYS A 1162 5.79 -1.92 38.81
C LYS A 1162 5.32 -3.37 39.01
N ILE A 1163 6.26 -4.33 39.05
CA ILE A 1163 5.96 -5.75 39.29
C ILE A 1163 5.47 -5.94 40.74
N CYS A 1164 6.05 -5.25 41.73
CA CYS A 1164 5.53 -5.24 43.09
C CYS A 1164 4.10 -4.69 43.17
N GLU A 1165 3.81 -3.55 42.53
CA GLU A 1165 2.45 -2.98 42.49
C GLU A 1165 1.43 -3.95 41.86
N LEU A 1166 1.82 -4.59 40.75
CA LEU A 1166 0.99 -5.56 40.04
C LEU A 1166 0.72 -6.81 40.89
N LEU A 1167 1.75 -7.42 41.47
CA LEU A 1167 1.60 -8.60 42.32
C LEU A 1167 0.71 -8.30 43.54
N ILE A 1168 0.87 -7.15 44.18
CA ILE A 1168 0.02 -6.72 45.31
C ILE A 1168 -1.44 -6.53 44.85
N LYS A 1169 -1.68 -5.83 43.73
CA LYS A 1169 -3.03 -5.65 43.14
C LYS A 1169 -3.69 -6.97 42.76
N SER A 1170 -2.90 -7.96 42.31
CA SER A 1170 -3.37 -9.31 42.00
C SER A 1170 -3.52 -10.22 43.22
N GLY A 1171 -3.30 -9.73 44.45
CA GLY A 1171 -3.58 -10.45 45.69
C GLY A 1171 -2.39 -11.20 46.31
N ALA A 1172 -1.15 -10.88 45.93
CA ALA A 1172 0.03 -11.42 46.61
C ALA A 1172 0.03 -11.07 48.10
N ASN A 1173 0.24 -12.06 48.97
CA ASN A 1173 0.33 -11.82 50.42
C ASN A 1173 1.61 -11.03 50.76
N ILE A 1174 1.45 -9.73 51.01
CA ILE A 1174 2.53 -8.78 51.30
C ILE A 1174 3.38 -9.16 52.52
N ASN A 1175 2.80 -9.93 53.46
CA ASN A 1175 3.41 -10.36 54.71
C ASN A 1175 3.94 -11.81 54.66
N LEU A 1176 3.90 -12.47 53.51
CA LEU A 1176 4.38 -13.85 53.38
C LEU A 1176 5.89 -13.93 53.67
N PRO A 1177 6.32 -14.68 54.71
CA PRO A 1177 7.71 -14.78 55.10
C PRO A 1177 8.41 -15.94 54.38
N ALA A 1178 9.64 -15.72 53.95
CA ALA A 1178 10.53 -16.78 53.48
C ALA A 1178 11.03 -17.69 54.61
N HIS A 1179 11.76 -18.77 54.28
CA HIS A 1179 12.23 -19.76 55.28
C HIS A 1179 13.20 -19.18 56.32
N ASP A 1180 13.74 -17.98 56.12
CA ASP A 1180 14.54 -17.20 57.10
C ASP A 1180 13.70 -16.20 57.92
N ASN A 1181 12.38 -16.27 57.81
CA ASN A 1181 11.37 -15.32 58.29
C ASN A 1181 11.48 -13.90 57.66
N SER A 1182 12.17 -13.72 56.53
CA SER A 1182 12.23 -12.42 55.85
C SER A 1182 10.98 -12.17 54.99
N THR A 1183 10.34 -11.01 55.17
CA THR A 1183 9.21 -10.53 54.35
C THR A 1183 9.69 -9.73 53.15
N SER A 1184 8.79 -9.34 52.23
CA SER A 1184 9.14 -8.46 51.10
C SER A 1184 9.75 -7.13 51.53
N LEU A 1185 9.37 -6.59 52.70
CA LEU A 1185 10.00 -5.39 53.27
C LEU A 1185 11.48 -5.63 53.62
N HIS A 1186 11.81 -6.80 54.19
CA HIS A 1186 13.19 -7.19 54.45
C HIS A 1186 14.00 -7.30 53.15
N LYS A 1187 13.40 -7.87 52.10
CA LYS A 1187 14.05 -8.00 50.79
C LYS A 1187 14.28 -6.63 50.11
N ALA A 1188 13.29 -5.73 50.11
CA ALA A 1188 13.44 -4.38 49.59
C ALA A 1188 14.50 -3.56 50.36
N ALA A 1189 14.54 -3.69 51.69
CA ALA A 1189 15.58 -3.08 52.53
C ALA A 1189 16.98 -3.68 52.29
N GLN A 1190 17.05 -4.97 51.99
CA GLN A 1190 18.30 -5.67 51.64
C GLN A 1190 18.83 -5.23 50.26
N GLY A 1191 17.97 -5.01 49.27
CA GLY A 1191 18.32 -4.48 47.95
C GLY A 1191 18.57 -2.96 47.93
N GLY A 1192 18.06 -2.22 48.92
CA GLY A 1192 18.20 -0.76 49.04
C GLY A 1192 17.13 0.05 48.30
N HIS A 1193 16.01 -0.57 47.93
CA HIS A 1193 15.00 -0.01 47.04
C HIS A 1193 13.96 0.83 47.78
N ALA A 1194 14.28 2.09 48.06
CA ALA A 1194 13.46 3.01 48.86
C ALA A 1194 12.01 3.18 48.35
N GLU A 1195 11.80 3.22 47.03
CA GLU A 1195 10.47 3.36 46.42
C GLU A 1195 9.60 2.11 46.67
N VAL A 1196 10.19 0.91 46.60
CA VAL A 1196 9.50 -0.35 46.91
C VAL A 1196 9.22 -0.47 48.40
N VAL A 1197 10.11 0.02 49.26
CA VAL A 1197 9.85 0.13 50.71
C VAL A 1197 8.65 1.05 50.97
N GLN A 1198 8.57 2.22 50.34
CA GLN A 1198 7.45 3.14 50.50
C GLN A 1198 6.13 2.52 50.01
N LEU A 1199 6.14 1.84 48.86
CA LEU A 1199 5.02 1.06 48.37
C LEU A 1199 4.57 0.03 49.41
N LEU A 1200 5.46 -0.84 49.86
CA LEU A 1200 5.10 -1.93 50.79
C LEU A 1200 4.53 -1.41 52.12
N LEU A 1201 5.06 -0.30 52.65
CA LEU A 1201 4.52 0.36 53.84
C LEU A 1201 3.14 0.98 53.59
N ARG A 1202 2.90 1.59 52.42
CA ARG A 1202 1.59 2.14 52.02
C ARG A 1202 0.53 1.05 51.88
N GLU A 1203 0.90 -0.09 51.30
CA GLU A 1203 0.00 -1.24 51.10
C GLU A 1203 -0.12 -2.17 52.35
N GLY A 1204 0.39 -1.74 53.52
CA GLY A 1204 0.08 -2.38 54.81
C GLY A 1204 0.95 -3.59 55.20
N VAL A 1205 2.20 -3.66 54.75
CA VAL A 1205 3.17 -4.65 55.28
C VAL A 1205 3.42 -4.41 56.78
N ASP A 1206 3.61 -5.47 57.57
CA ASP A 1206 3.99 -5.36 58.99
C ASP A 1206 5.44 -4.86 59.10
N PRO A 1207 5.67 -3.63 59.63
CA PRO A 1207 7.01 -3.07 59.78
C PRO A 1207 7.81 -3.68 60.94
N TYR A 1208 7.16 -4.43 61.84
CA TYR A 1208 7.75 -5.01 63.05
C TYR A 1208 8.01 -6.51 62.93
N ALA A 1209 7.66 -7.14 61.80
CA ALA A 1209 7.92 -8.54 61.52
C ALA A 1209 9.41 -8.89 61.76
N LEU A 1210 9.66 -9.96 62.51
CA LEU A 1210 11.01 -10.38 62.90
C LEU A 1210 11.51 -11.53 62.02
N ASN A 1211 12.64 -11.33 61.35
CA ASN A 1211 13.39 -12.44 60.74
C ASN A 1211 14.05 -13.35 61.79
N LYS A 1212 14.66 -14.48 61.37
CA LYS A 1212 15.34 -15.44 62.27
C LYS A 1212 16.52 -14.87 63.06
N ALA A 1213 16.98 -13.65 62.79
CA ALA A 1213 17.98 -12.96 63.61
C ALA A 1213 17.36 -12.11 64.76
N SER A 1214 16.04 -12.18 64.95
CA SER A 1214 15.27 -11.45 65.98
C SER A 1214 15.39 -9.93 65.89
N ARG A 1215 15.44 -9.37 64.68
CA ARG A 1215 15.58 -7.92 64.44
C ARG A 1215 14.36 -7.36 63.72
N PRO A 1216 13.68 -6.32 64.26
CA PRO A 1216 12.74 -5.52 63.48
C PRO A 1216 13.52 -4.57 62.55
N HIS A 1217 13.02 -4.30 61.35
CA HIS A 1217 13.72 -3.40 60.42
C HIS A 1217 13.46 -1.91 60.69
N LEU A 1218 12.29 -1.55 61.23
CA LEU A 1218 12.00 -0.18 61.64
C LEU A 1218 12.37 0.03 63.11
N ILE A 1219 13.36 0.89 63.34
CA ILE A 1219 13.61 1.47 64.67
C ILE A 1219 12.80 2.79 64.73
N PRO A 1220 11.90 2.98 65.71
CA PRO A 1220 11.15 4.23 65.86
C PRO A 1220 12.11 5.38 66.20
N PHE A 1221 11.93 6.52 65.52
CA PHE A 1221 12.70 7.73 65.83
C PHE A 1221 12.35 8.24 67.24
N PRO A 1222 13.28 8.87 67.97
CA PRO A 1222 12.97 9.50 69.26
C PRO A 1222 11.84 10.52 69.14
N SER A 1223 10.76 10.33 69.91
CA SER A 1223 9.50 11.08 69.81
C SER A 1223 9.61 12.58 70.16
N ASN A 1224 10.78 13.01 70.63
CA ASN A 1224 11.12 14.40 70.94
C ASN A 1224 11.63 15.21 69.72
N CYS A 1225 11.59 14.65 68.51
CA CYS A 1225 12.02 15.31 67.27
C CYS A 1225 10.94 15.34 66.17
N LEU A 1226 9.67 15.09 66.50
CA LEU A 1226 8.56 14.97 65.55
C LEU A 1226 7.39 15.88 65.96
N GLU A 1227 6.62 16.38 64.99
CA GLU A 1227 5.41 17.14 65.27
C GLU A 1227 4.26 16.23 65.74
N LYS A 1228 3.25 16.83 66.38
CA LYS A 1228 2.21 16.11 67.13
C LYS A 1228 1.22 15.38 66.22
N GLY A 1229 1.63 14.20 65.78
CA GLY A 1229 0.89 13.30 64.90
C GLY A 1229 1.79 12.46 64.00
N GLU A 1230 3.04 12.88 63.79
CA GLU A 1230 3.98 12.20 62.89
C GLU A 1230 4.57 10.93 63.50
N SER A 1231 4.86 9.95 62.64
CA SER A 1231 5.68 8.77 62.99
C SER A 1231 6.83 8.67 62.01
N ALA A 1232 8.07 8.65 62.52
CA ALA A 1232 9.26 8.43 61.69
C ALA A 1232 10.01 7.16 62.08
N TYR A 1233 10.61 6.52 61.09
CA TYR A 1233 11.31 5.23 61.26
C TYR A 1233 12.63 5.22 60.49
N THR A 1234 13.64 4.54 61.06
CA THR A 1234 14.93 4.28 60.40
C THR A 1234 15.05 2.82 60.00
N ILE A 1235 15.46 2.57 58.75
CA ILE A 1235 15.74 1.21 58.24
C ILE A 1235 17.21 0.87 58.46
N ALA A 1236 17.48 -0.24 59.17
CA ALA A 1236 18.82 -0.76 59.36
C ALA A 1236 19.17 -1.84 58.31
N SER A 1237 20.02 -1.51 57.33
CA SER A 1237 20.60 -2.47 56.37
C SER A 1237 22.03 -2.86 56.76
N HIS A 1238 22.44 -4.10 56.43
CA HIS A 1238 23.60 -4.73 57.09
C HIS A 1238 24.96 -4.53 56.40
N ARG A 1239 25.02 -3.92 55.20
CA ARG A 1239 26.29 -3.58 54.51
C ARG A 1239 26.19 -2.24 53.76
N ASN A 1240 27.06 -1.30 54.13
CA ASN A 1240 27.35 0.00 53.48
C ASN A 1240 26.17 0.95 53.15
N HIS A 1241 25.89 1.84 54.11
CA HIS A 1241 25.43 3.23 53.89
C HIS A 1241 24.18 3.48 53.04
N VAL A 1242 23.01 3.00 53.48
CA VAL A 1242 21.74 3.72 53.26
C VAL A 1242 20.96 3.78 54.58
N GLN A 1243 20.78 4.99 55.12
CA GLN A 1243 19.74 5.27 56.12
C GLN A 1243 18.56 5.89 55.37
N VAL A 1244 17.49 5.13 55.15
CA VAL A 1244 16.22 5.71 54.70
C VAL A 1244 15.44 6.10 55.96
N ALA A 1245 15.19 7.40 56.10
CA ALA A 1245 14.24 7.94 57.07
C ALA A 1245 12.87 8.06 56.37
N VAL A 1246 11.85 7.40 56.91
CA VAL A 1246 10.47 7.47 56.39
C VAL A 1246 9.61 8.22 57.41
N LEU A 1247 9.05 9.36 57.00
CA LEU A 1247 8.03 10.11 57.73
C LEU A 1247 6.64 9.68 57.28
N LEU A 1248 5.77 9.32 58.21
CA LEU A 1248 4.36 8.99 57.98
C LEU A 1248 3.46 9.98 58.73
N HIS A 1249 2.57 10.65 57.99
CA HIS A 1249 1.43 11.38 58.55
C HIS A 1249 0.22 10.44 58.69
N PRO A 1250 -0.59 10.55 59.75
CA PRO A 1250 -1.74 9.69 59.96
C PRO A 1250 -2.95 10.20 59.18
N TYR A 1251 -3.27 9.55 58.06
CA TYR A 1251 -4.60 9.70 57.46
C TYR A 1251 -5.62 8.86 58.24
N SER A 1252 -6.67 9.53 58.73
CA SER A 1252 -7.76 8.91 59.45
C SER A 1252 -8.56 7.98 58.53
N VAL A 1253 -8.66 6.71 58.91
CA VAL A 1253 -9.63 5.77 58.32
C VAL A 1253 -11.03 6.20 58.74
N THR A 1254 -11.74 6.88 57.85
CA THR A 1254 -13.21 7.00 57.90
C THR A 1254 -13.77 6.54 56.58
N GLN A 1255 -14.66 5.55 56.64
CA GLN A 1255 -15.39 5.03 55.49
C GLN A 1255 -16.24 6.15 54.89
N ASP A 1256 -16.13 6.35 53.58
CA ASP A 1256 -17.34 6.38 52.76
C ASP A 1256 -17.05 5.98 51.31
N LYS A 1257 -17.94 5.16 50.74
CA LYS A 1257 -17.95 4.80 49.32
C LYS A 1257 -18.97 5.69 48.63
N GLN A 1258 -18.54 6.69 47.84
CA GLN A 1258 -19.23 7.09 46.60
C GLN A 1258 -18.53 8.24 45.85
N HIS A 1259 -18.63 8.18 44.52
CA HIS A 1259 -18.41 9.23 43.50
C HIS A 1259 -17.00 9.64 43.07
N LEU A 1260 -16.97 9.99 41.77
CA LEU A 1260 -15.95 10.60 40.90
C LEU A 1260 -15.14 9.56 40.09
N GLU A 1261 -15.32 9.42 38.77
CA GLU A 1261 -15.34 10.42 37.66
C GLU A 1261 -14.09 11.31 37.61
#